data_AF-A0A9P8TAX9-F1
#
_entry.id   AF-A0A9P8TAX9-F1
#
_cell.length_a   1.000
_cell.length_b   1.000
_cell.length_c   1.000
_cell.angle_alpha   90.00
_cell.angle_beta   90.00
_cell.angle_gamma   90.00
#
_symmetry.space_group_name_H-M   'P 1'
#
loop_
_entity.id
_entity.type
_entity.pdbx_description
1 polymer ?
#
loop_
_entity_poly.entity_id
_entity_poly.type
_entity_poly.pdbx_seq_one_letter_code
_entity_poly.pdbx_strand_id
1 'polypeptide(L)'
;MDPLSYITPARVRVLLVPIGDITEKQFRSYVKKLRLAFEVRLVDVTPTLNKVFNPQAFPNGRVIYDFNLSLGDQESIFLHDFEPFRKTFIVIGLTNDPNVNYENLAQLSKHYKSSILHSVIVFDNPDVESDNDHIFVHTDRNIETIMCDITKLFLEDLSSYMASYQHITLRSPSSIGAPNDNKKINNQKKRISSGSIISLSLSDPSNNKISMSSANERRQSRIKGRQSKILGNLLLLAGQYTEALKELNDSVTLLNSSKDYLWLGSALEAITVCLVMLAYINNSYSFPSSLNFLVIGSNGNTVKNTPPPATPAGSPRPSTNNIVSSDQLMKICDLPELIYKITNKLIHYYELSYNDSEDCVPNLVYCESILRFLKFSTAIQLSGGFNHFAEDNIIKNIPLQSTKVQNFIENKEELFHFSKKIFKIQLRNMNILSQAKIYSSLSSIYGDMGLQRKRSFVIRALLVTLTSELVSNNVHRGYELHSLLNLILESYGVNKAAESFIEDLHSSNWSQLNKSIVLLSTMICERVCDFNNAVVLKSLLLTRYLNTLTDNEQIKILNEIKSISKNNDVAVHHFDPYLVRDIEVLKPNNAPKKQNKEDPKINKKDPFIYNPFAVVDKTSAAEVYLVQDEYVEFQISLQNPYAFQLNINSIEIPDFEVFKNHFIIPPKSNITITLLTKPLNHGKIDINQIKVKVFNFVAQNFKIARVQKSENFTKLKNGAKAKGDVLTVYRKNLTNNDISERVITKSLSLNITPPQPNLQLLSPPEQVILLEGGHKTISLKLKNNSSEPLSYIKFSIWDSTIEALKKVLNDKDLPVSEVYEIEYFILKKSLRILNPIDRLDPHEEIDLDLDISGKRGMERIKVFIDYGSKIVGDEIFIRTLEVPIAAVVSPSIELASCDIIPLTQKIDATENPIWEYLSKSGVSIDEYVLFLVDLRNTWNKFLTVEIEYESYAIKESILPLETKRILIPMKRIDISEEELLRGIPKLTKKQYILPKISKAEDDFQREAFWYREKILESLKGIWSFENTSISGNVEFRGIRLSQRMQSILRVDKVTIDISLKDIEFQLRGTYYKIKKDQFLTIKVQIMNNTTRDLKGVLRNIPLSSNYNSLDGRLLFNGALQVIVQEKIKPSEVYEFEIGVVILEKGEYEWGAVFEDLLSENQFIAKSPLKIKAV
;
A
#
# COMPACT_ATOMS: atom_id res chain seq x y z
N MET A 1 -21.82 -49.34 16.12
CA MET A 1 -22.83 -48.35 15.66
C MET A 1 -22.61 -47.03 16.41
N ASP A 2 -23.41 -45.97 16.20
CA ASP A 2 -23.32 -44.76 17.04
C ASP A 2 -23.80 -45.06 18.47
N PRO A 3 -22.95 -44.93 19.51
CA PRO A 3 -23.27 -45.29 20.89
C PRO A 3 -24.26 -44.34 21.58
N LEU A 4 -24.59 -43.20 20.93
CA LEU A 4 -25.55 -42.21 21.41
C LEU A 4 -26.80 -42.15 20.54
N SER A 5 -27.00 -43.11 19.63
CA SER A 5 -28.27 -43.25 18.91
C SER A 5 -29.42 -43.44 19.91
N TYR A 6 -30.59 -42.91 19.56
CA TYR A 6 -31.77 -42.94 20.43
C TYR A 6 -32.13 -44.36 20.92
N ILE A 7 -31.87 -45.37 20.08
CA ILE A 7 -32.25 -46.77 20.30
C ILE A 7 -31.15 -47.56 21.00
N THR A 8 -30.08 -46.91 21.45
CA THR A 8 -29.02 -47.59 22.22
C THR A 8 -29.59 -48.46 23.37
N PRO A 9 -30.66 -48.06 24.10
CA PRO A 9 -31.27 -48.91 25.12
C PRO A 9 -31.91 -50.23 24.64
N ALA A 10 -32.20 -50.39 23.34
CA ALA A 10 -32.72 -51.63 22.77
C ALA A 10 -31.67 -52.45 21.99
N ARG A 11 -30.39 -52.03 22.00
CA ARG A 11 -29.30 -52.75 21.32
C ARG A 11 -28.55 -53.67 22.26
N VAL A 12 -28.33 -54.91 21.82
CA VAL A 12 -27.52 -55.91 22.52
C VAL A 12 -26.05 -55.69 22.19
N ARG A 13 -25.23 -55.39 23.19
CA ARG A 13 -23.78 -55.20 23.01
C ARG A 13 -23.05 -56.53 22.86
N VAL A 14 -22.30 -56.64 21.77
CA VAL A 14 -21.49 -57.80 21.39
C VAL A 14 -20.03 -57.40 21.29
N LEU A 15 -19.12 -58.12 21.93
CA LEU A 15 -17.67 -57.91 21.79
C LEU A 15 -17.11 -58.91 20.78
N LEU A 16 -16.43 -58.40 19.75
CA LEU A 16 -15.72 -59.22 18.77
C LEU A 16 -14.23 -59.30 19.16
N VAL A 17 -13.70 -60.52 19.30
CA VAL A 17 -12.32 -60.77 19.75
C VAL A 17 -11.61 -61.63 18.70
N PRO A 18 -10.40 -61.26 18.24
CA PRO A 18 -9.60 -62.14 17.38
C PRO A 18 -9.04 -63.30 18.20
N ILE A 19 -9.11 -64.52 17.67
CA ILE A 19 -8.55 -65.73 18.28
C ILE A 19 -7.60 -66.38 17.27
N GLY A 20 -6.34 -66.59 17.67
CA GLY A 20 -5.29 -67.11 16.79
C GLY A 20 -4.57 -66.03 15.98
N ASP A 21 -3.81 -66.45 14.96
CA ASP A 21 -2.91 -65.59 14.17
C ASP A 21 -3.64 -64.90 13.00
N ILE A 22 -4.54 -63.96 13.31
CA ILE A 22 -5.31 -63.22 12.29
C ILE A 22 -4.67 -61.86 12.00
N THR A 23 -4.49 -61.54 10.71
CA THR A 23 -4.03 -60.20 10.30
C THR A 23 -5.10 -59.13 10.50
N GLU A 24 -4.70 -57.89 10.82
CA GLU A 24 -5.64 -56.78 11.06
C GLU A 24 -6.58 -56.52 9.86
N LYS A 25 -6.09 -56.72 8.62
CA LYS A 25 -6.90 -56.57 7.40
C LYS A 25 -8.01 -57.63 7.29
N GLN A 26 -7.70 -58.89 7.61
CA GLN A 26 -8.68 -59.99 7.60
C GLN A 26 -9.70 -59.81 8.72
N PHE A 27 -9.26 -59.50 9.94
CA PHE A 27 -10.16 -59.21 11.07
C PHE A 27 -11.15 -58.09 10.75
N ARG A 28 -10.67 -56.98 10.16
CA ARG A 28 -11.55 -55.87 9.72
C ARG A 28 -12.54 -56.31 8.62
N SER A 29 -12.18 -57.26 7.76
CA SER A 29 -13.08 -57.82 6.73
C SER A 29 -14.22 -58.62 7.39
N TYR A 30 -13.90 -59.52 8.31
CA TYR A 30 -14.90 -60.32 9.04
C TYR A 30 -15.85 -59.44 9.85
N VAL A 31 -15.32 -58.42 10.53
CA VAL A 31 -16.13 -57.43 11.27
C VAL A 31 -17.09 -56.69 10.34
N LYS A 32 -16.68 -56.34 9.11
CA LYS A 32 -17.57 -55.69 8.14
C LYS A 32 -18.73 -56.60 7.73
N LYS A 33 -18.47 -57.89 7.49
CA LYS A 33 -19.51 -58.86 7.13
C LYS A 33 -20.53 -59.04 8.27
N LEU A 34 -20.08 -59.17 9.53
CA LEU A 34 -20.97 -59.28 10.70
C LEU A 34 -21.80 -58.02 10.93
N ARG A 35 -21.23 -56.83 10.70
CA ARG A 35 -21.97 -55.56 10.82
C ARG A 35 -23.11 -55.40 9.81
N LEU A 36 -23.11 -56.15 8.70
CA LEU A 36 -24.23 -56.18 7.77
C LEU A 36 -25.43 -56.95 8.35
N ALA A 37 -25.18 -58.00 9.14
CA ALA A 37 -26.18 -58.80 9.82
C ALA A 37 -26.44 -58.30 11.26
N PHE A 38 -26.72 -57.00 11.41
CA PHE A 38 -26.96 -56.38 12.73
C PHE A 38 -28.40 -56.57 13.24
N GLU A 39 -29.33 -56.98 12.38
CA GLU A 39 -30.75 -57.14 12.69
C GLU A 39 -31.18 -58.59 12.47
N VAL A 40 -31.82 -59.20 13.47
CA VAL A 40 -32.41 -60.54 13.35
C VAL A 40 -33.90 -60.47 13.68
N ARG A 41 -34.74 -61.04 12.81
CA ARG A 41 -36.19 -61.13 13.00
C ARG A 41 -36.53 -62.37 13.83
N LEU A 42 -37.40 -62.23 14.81
CA LEU A 42 -37.77 -63.35 15.70
C LEU A 42 -38.52 -64.48 14.98
N VAL A 43 -39.18 -64.21 13.84
CA VAL A 43 -39.78 -65.26 12.98
C VAL A 43 -38.74 -66.28 12.53
N ASP A 44 -37.53 -65.83 12.22
CA ASP A 44 -36.46 -66.65 11.64
C ASP A 44 -35.70 -67.44 12.72
N VAL A 45 -36.01 -67.24 14.00
CA VAL A 45 -35.35 -67.88 15.14
C VAL A 45 -36.15 -69.09 15.61
N THR A 46 -35.47 -70.22 15.82
CA THR A 46 -36.11 -71.43 16.32
C THR A 46 -36.69 -71.22 17.74
N PRO A 47 -37.85 -71.81 18.06
CA PRO A 47 -38.49 -71.64 19.36
C PRO A 47 -37.62 -72.16 20.51
N THR A 48 -37.61 -71.42 21.62
CA THR A 48 -36.93 -71.79 22.87
C THR A 48 -37.89 -72.49 23.83
N LEU A 49 -37.36 -73.30 24.76
CA LEU A 49 -38.16 -74.06 25.73
C LEU A 49 -38.81 -73.15 26.81
N ASN A 50 -38.40 -71.89 26.90
CA ASN A 50 -38.77 -70.96 27.98
C ASN A 50 -39.99 -70.09 27.62
N LYS A 51 -40.89 -69.88 28.59
CA LYS A 51 -42.14 -69.11 28.37
C LYS A 51 -41.95 -67.59 28.29
N VAL A 52 -40.93 -67.03 28.94
CA VAL A 52 -40.75 -65.56 29.07
C VAL A 52 -40.08 -64.94 27.84
N PHE A 53 -39.10 -65.61 27.24
CA PHE A 53 -38.34 -65.08 26.10
C PHE A 53 -38.51 -65.98 24.85
N ASN A 54 -39.75 -66.33 24.54
CA ASN A 54 -40.05 -67.14 23.36
C ASN A 54 -40.08 -66.25 22.09
N PRO A 55 -39.23 -66.52 21.07
CA PRO A 55 -39.25 -65.78 19.81
C PRO A 55 -40.62 -65.76 19.12
N GLN A 56 -41.37 -66.86 19.21
CA GLN A 56 -42.66 -67.04 18.53
C GLN A 56 -43.82 -66.32 19.24
N ALA A 57 -43.62 -65.83 20.47
CA ALA A 57 -44.63 -65.03 21.18
C ALA A 57 -44.88 -63.67 20.50
N PHE A 58 -43.85 -63.11 19.85
CA PHE A 58 -43.93 -61.87 19.10
C PHE A 58 -43.13 -61.97 17.78
N PRO A 59 -43.70 -62.61 16.74
CA PRO A 59 -42.97 -62.93 15.51
C PRO A 59 -42.40 -61.69 14.80
N ASN A 60 -43.14 -60.57 14.83
CA ASN A 60 -42.71 -59.33 14.19
C ASN A 60 -41.53 -58.64 14.90
N GLY A 61 -41.12 -59.11 16.08
CA GLY A 61 -40.04 -58.56 16.87
C GLY A 61 -38.67 -58.70 16.21
N ARG A 62 -37.75 -57.81 16.59
CA ARG A 62 -36.40 -57.74 16.04
C ARG A 62 -35.36 -57.61 17.16
N VAL A 63 -34.28 -58.36 17.08
CA VAL A 63 -33.11 -58.19 17.96
C VAL A 63 -32.06 -57.39 17.20
N ILE A 64 -31.57 -56.31 17.80
CA ILE A 64 -30.59 -55.41 17.19
C ILE A 64 -29.26 -55.56 17.92
N TYR A 65 -28.21 -55.89 17.18
CA TYR A 65 -26.85 -56.09 17.69
C TYR A 65 -25.97 -54.85 17.52
N ASP A 66 -25.17 -54.54 18.54
CA ASP A 66 -24.11 -53.54 18.48
C ASP A 66 -22.73 -54.20 18.69
N PHE A 67 -22.02 -54.39 17.58
CA PHE A 67 -20.70 -55.01 17.54
C PHE A 67 -19.56 -54.03 17.88
N ASN A 68 -18.91 -54.27 19.02
CA ASN A 68 -17.81 -53.49 19.56
C ASN A 68 -16.48 -54.26 19.48
N LEU A 69 -15.37 -53.54 19.29
CA LEU A 69 -14.01 -54.10 19.15
C LEU A 69 -13.15 -53.92 20.40
N SER A 70 -13.67 -53.23 21.41
CA SER A 70 -12.99 -52.94 22.67
C SER A 70 -13.97 -53.10 23.82
N LEU A 71 -13.49 -53.59 24.96
CA LEU A 71 -14.23 -53.49 26.21
C LEU A 71 -14.48 -52.01 26.51
N GLY A 72 -15.74 -51.63 26.74
CA GLY A 72 -16.11 -50.26 27.10
C GLY A 72 -15.49 -49.80 28.43
N ASP A 73 -15.73 -48.53 28.79
CA ASP A 73 -15.24 -47.92 30.04
C ASP A 73 -15.48 -48.83 31.26
N GLN A 74 -14.41 -49.30 31.90
CA GLN A 74 -14.48 -50.05 33.17
C GLN A 74 -15.19 -49.24 34.27
N GLU A 75 -15.21 -47.91 34.14
CA GLU A 75 -15.97 -47.02 35.02
C GLU A 75 -17.48 -47.16 34.86
N SER A 76 -18.01 -47.73 33.78
CA SER A 76 -19.47 -47.87 33.58
C SER A 76 -20.07 -49.15 34.18
N ILE A 77 -19.26 -50.00 34.81
CA ILE A 77 -19.69 -51.28 35.38
C ILE A 77 -20.79 -51.09 36.44
N PHE A 78 -20.69 -50.02 37.26
CA PHE A 78 -21.70 -49.72 38.29
C PHE A 78 -23.07 -49.33 37.72
N LEU A 79 -23.16 -49.02 36.42
CA LEU A 79 -24.41 -48.71 35.73
C LEU A 79 -25.09 -49.94 35.13
N HIS A 80 -24.44 -51.10 35.06
CA HIS A 80 -25.01 -52.30 34.40
C HIS A 80 -26.33 -52.75 35.04
N ASP A 81 -26.46 -52.64 36.37
CA ASP A 81 -27.70 -53.01 37.07
C ASP A 81 -28.82 -51.96 36.93
N PHE A 82 -28.47 -50.74 36.54
CA PHE A 82 -29.44 -49.65 36.31
C PHE A 82 -29.86 -49.57 34.84
N GLU A 83 -28.90 -49.73 33.92
CA GLU A 83 -29.05 -49.69 32.47
C GLU A 83 -28.44 -50.96 31.85
N PRO A 84 -29.21 -52.08 31.80
CA PRO A 84 -28.72 -53.38 31.35
C PRO A 84 -28.07 -53.38 29.97
N PHE A 85 -28.55 -52.54 29.04
CA PHE A 85 -28.01 -52.42 27.68
C PHE A 85 -26.54 -51.99 27.62
N ARG A 86 -25.97 -51.44 28.71
CA ARG A 86 -24.54 -51.09 28.77
C ARG A 86 -23.65 -52.31 28.92
N LYS A 87 -24.18 -53.41 29.47
CA LYS A 87 -23.44 -54.66 29.68
C LYS A 87 -23.17 -55.35 28.34
N THR A 88 -21.96 -55.87 28.17
CA THR A 88 -21.63 -56.77 27.05
C THR A 88 -22.22 -58.15 27.33
N PHE A 89 -23.28 -58.50 26.60
CA PHE A 89 -23.99 -59.76 26.79
C PHE A 89 -23.33 -60.94 26.07
N ILE A 90 -22.78 -60.68 24.88
CA ILE A 90 -22.24 -61.72 23.99
C ILE A 90 -20.79 -61.40 23.66
N VAL A 91 -19.92 -62.41 23.71
CA VAL A 91 -18.53 -62.34 23.20
C VAL A 91 -18.40 -63.33 22.05
N ILE A 92 -18.02 -62.84 20.88
CA ILE A 92 -17.81 -63.65 19.68
C ILE A 92 -16.32 -63.65 19.34
N GLY A 93 -15.71 -64.81 19.42
CA GLY A 93 -14.38 -65.09 18.89
C GLY A 93 -14.42 -65.20 17.37
N LEU A 94 -13.56 -64.47 16.66
CA LEU A 94 -13.39 -64.62 15.21
C LEU A 94 -12.06 -65.33 14.97
N THR A 95 -12.04 -66.36 14.14
CA THR A 95 -10.82 -67.11 13.79
C THR A 95 -10.84 -67.66 12.37
N ASN A 96 -9.65 -67.93 11.85
CA ASN A 96 -9.40 -68.61 10.58
C ASN A 96 -8.73 -69.98 10.82
N ASP A 97 -8.35 -70.29 12.06
CA ASP A 97 -7.63 -71.51 12.39
C ASP A 97 -8.58 -72.71 12.43
N PRO A 98 -8.20 -73.87 11.86
CA PRO A 98 -9.05 -75.06 11.83
C PRO A 98 -9.04 -75.87 13.15
N ASN A 99 -8.07 -75.62 14.04
CA ASN A 99 -7.88 -76.38 15.30
C ASN A 99 -8.52 -75.69 16.53
N VAL A 100 -9.76 -75.24 16.42
CA VAL A 100 -10.45 -74.57 17.53
C VAL A 100 -11.07 -75.62 18.46
N ASN A 101 -10.43 -75.86 19.60
CA ASN A 101 -10.92 -76.77 20.65
C ASN A 101 -11.67 -76.05 21.77
N TYR A 102 -12.38 -76.82 22.61
CA TYR A 102 -13.07 -76.40 23.83
C TYR A 102 -12.20 -75.53 24.76
N GLU A 103 -10.88 -75.71 24.76
CA GLU A 103 -9.94 -74.90 25.55
C GLU A 103 -9.96 -73.42 25.18
N ASN A 104 -10.14 -73.05 23.91
CA ASN A 104 -10.21 -71.66 23.48
C ASN A 104 -11.52 -71.00 23.95
N LEU A 105 -12.62 -71.74 23.95
CA LEU A 105 -13.91 -71.28 24.49
C LEU A 105 -13.85 -71.15 26.03
N ALA A 106 -13.18 -72.09 26.71
CA ALA A 106 -12.91 -72.03 28.14
C ALA A 106 -11.96 -70.87 28.52
N GLN A 107 -10.99 -70.54 27.67
CA GLN A 107 -10.14 -69.36 27.84
C GLN A 107 -10.94 -68.06 27.67
N LEU A 108 -11.78 -67.96 26.64
CA LEU A 108 -12.66 -66.80 26.45
C LEU A 108 -13.61 -66.60 27.63
N SER A 109 -14.25 -67.66 28.11
CA SER A 109 -15.15 -67.59 29.27
C SER A 109 -14.40 -67.22 30.55
N LYS A 110 -13.15 -67.66 30.72
CA LYS A 110 -12.27 -67.27 31.84
C LYS A 110 -11.83 -65.80 31.76
N HIS A 111 -11.53 -65.29 30.55
CA HIS A 111 -11.12 -63.90 30.33
C HIS A 111 -12.28 -62.91 30.43
N TYR A 112 -13.49 -63.30 30.00
CA TYR A 112 -14.67 -62.44 29.95
C TYR A 112 -15.84 -62.98 30.78
N LYS A 113 -15.63 -63.14 32.09
CA LYS A 113 -16.61 -63.70 33.04
C LYS A 113 -17.91 -62.91 33.18
N SER A 114 -17.94 -61.65 32.75
CA SER A 114 -19.10 -60.78 32.88
C SER A 114 -20.18 -61.03 31.81
N SER A 115 -19.80 -61.63 30.68
CA SER A 115 -20.70 -61.88 29.56
C SER A 115 -21.44 -63.20 29.73
N ILE A 116 -22.63 -63.29 29.14
CA ILE A 116 -23.55 -64.41 29.37
C ILE A 116 -23.35 -65.49 28.33
N LEU A 117 -23.10 -65.10 27.07
CA LEU A 117 -22.87 -66.01 25.95
C LEU A 117 -21.44 -65.82 25.38
N HIS A 118 -20.73 -66.93 25.17
CA HIS A 118 -19.45 -66.98 24.47
C HIS A 118 -19.59 -67.90 23.26
N SER A 119 -19.33 -67.39 22.06
CA SER A 119 -19.37 -68.18 20.82
C SER A 119 -18.12 -67.91 19.97
N VAL A 120 -17.82 -68.83 19.06
CA VAL A 120 -16.69 -68.68 18.11
C VAL A 120 -17.20 -68.88 16.69
N ILE A 121 -16.82 -67.99 15.78
CA ILE A 121 -17.11 -68.07 14.35
C ILE A 121 -15.80 -68.32 13.59
N VAL A 122 -15.75 -69.43 12.88
CA VAL A 122 -14.63 -69.83 12.00
C VAL A 122 -14.96 -69.41 10.57
N PHE A 123 -14.09 -68.58 9.98
CA PHE A 123 -14.21 -68.13 8.59
C PHE A 123 -13.31 -68.95 7.66
N ASP A 124 -13.76 -69.15 6.42
CA ASP A 124 -12.96 -69.61 5.27
C ASP A 124 -12.36 -71.04 5.31
N ASN A 125 -12.98 -72.02 6.02
CA ASN A 125 -12.58 -73.44 5.96
C ASN A 125 -13.77 -74.43 5.96
N PRO A 126 -13.87 -75.37 4.99
CA PRO A 126 -15.01 -76.28 4.81
C PRO A 126 -14.93 -77.63 5.56
N ASP A 127 -13.80 -77.98 6.19
CA ASP A 127 -13.52 -79.34 6.68
C ASP A 127 -13.83 -79.58 8.18
N VAL A 128 -14.63 -78.72 8.82
CA VAL A 128 -14.97 -78.86 10.26
C VAL A 128 -16.48 -79.03 10.45
N GLU A 129 -16.95 -80.27 10.55
CA GLU A 129 -18.25 -80.58 11.13
C GLU A 129 -18.15 -80.43 12.66
N SER A 130 -18.65 -79.32 13.19
CA SER A 130 -18.73 -79.11 14.64
C SER A 130 -20.10 -79.52 15.17
N ASP A 131 -20.15 -80.61 15.94
CA ASP A 131 -21.31 -81.09 16.72
C ASP A 131 -21.66 -80.19 17.93
N ASN A 132 -21.00 -79.04 18.09
CA ASN A 132 -21.14 -78.16 19.25
C ASN A 132 -21.97 -76.91 18.95
N ASP A 133 -23.01 -76.68 19.77
CA ASP A 133 -23.95 -75.55 19.62
C ASP A 133 -23.30 -74.14 19.69
N HIS A 134 -22.07 -73.98 20.21
CA HIS A 134 -21.42 -72.68 20.42
C HIS A 134 -20.28 -72.34 19.41
N ILE A 135 -19.94 -73.25 18.49
CA ILE A 135 -18.93 -73.04 17.44
C ILE A 135 -19.63 -73.05 16.09
N PHE A 136 -19.46 -71.99 15.31
CA PHE A 136 -20.14 -71.81 14.03
C PHE A 136 -19.14 -71.68 12.87
N VAL A 137 -19.38 -72.42 11.78
CA VAL A 137 -18.54 -72.40 10.58
C VAL A 137 -19.26 -71.67 9.44
N HIS A 138 -18.62 -70.66 8.84
CA HIS A 138 -19.23 -69.77 7.86
C HIS A 138 -19.29 -70.35 6.42
N THR A 139 -18.58 -71.43 6.10
CA THR A 139 -18.54 -71.96 4.72
C THR A 139 -19.87 -72.55 4.25
N ASP A 140 -20.66 -73.15 5.16
CA ASP A 140 -21.92 -73.84 4.80
C ASP A 140 -23.18 -73.05 5.16
N ARG A 141 -23.07 -72.02 6.03
CA ARG A 141 -24.21 -71.23 6.52
C ARG A 141 -24.04 -69.74 6.25
N ASN A 142 -25.10 -69.11 5.76
CA ASN A 142 -25.18 -67.65 5.68
C ASN A 142 -25.00 -67.03 7.09
N ILE A 143 -24.35 -65.87 7.16
CA ILE A 143 -24.10 -65.16 8.43
C ILE A 143 -25.41 -64.87 9.16
N GLU A 144 -26.48 -64.58 8.43
CA GLU A 144 -27.82 -64.37 8.99
C GLU A 144 -28.32 -65.59 9.76
N THR A 145 -28.11 -66.80 9.23
CA THR A 145 -28.47 -68.07 9.89
C THR A 145 -27.63 -68.30 11.14
N ILE A 146 -26.31 -68.04 11.07
CA ILE A 146 -25.43 -68.12 12.24
C ILE A 146 -25.88 -67.14 13.33
N MET A 147 -26.28 -65.93 12.93
CA MET A 147 -26.81 -64.94 13.86
C MET A 147 -28.16 -65.39 14.45
N CYS A 148 -29.07 -66.02 13.69
CA CYS A 148 -30.29 -66.62 14.22
C CYS A 148 -29.99 -67.68 15.30
N ASP A 149 -29.02 -68.57 15.07
CA ASP A 149 -28.62 -69.58 16.05
C ASP A 149 -28.02 -68.95 17.32
N ILE A 150 -27.16 -67.93 17.16
CA ILE A 150 -26.62 -67.13 18.28
C ILE A 150 -27.74 -66.43 19.05
N THR A 151 -28.77 -65.91 18.37
CA THR A 151 -29.90 -65.24 19.03
C THR A 151 -30.71 -66.21 19.88
N LYS A 152 -30.89 -67.46 19.43
CA LYS A 152 -31.57 -68.51 20.19
C LYS A 152 -30.85 -68.78 21.51
N LEU A 153 -29.55 -69.04 21.45
CA LEU A 153 -28.70 -69.28 22.63
C LEU A 153 -28.72 -68.08 23.57
N PHE A 154 -28.65 -66.87 23.02
CA PHE A 154 -28.74 -65.64 23.80
C PHE A 154 -30.06 -65.52 24.57
N LEU A 155 -31.20 -65.87 23.97
CA LEU A 155 -32.50 -65.79 24.64
C LEU A 155 -32.66 -66.87 25.73
N GLU A 156 -32.08 -68.04 25.54
CA GLU A 156 -32.03 -69.10 26.57
C GLU A 156 -31.18 -68.65 27.76
N ASP A 157 -29.98 -68.15 27.51
CA ASP A 157 -29.07 -67.65 28.55
C ASP A 157 -29.58 -66.40 29.27
N LEU A 158 -30.29 -65.53 28.54
CA LEU A 158 -30.93 -64.33 29.11
C LEU A 158 -32.05 -64.70 30.10
N SER A 159 -32.72 -65.83 29.90
CA SER A 159 -33.72 -66.34 30.85
C SER A 159 -33.08 -66.76 32.19
N SER A 160 -31.95 -67.48 32.12
CA SER A 160 -31.14 -67.86 33.28
C SER A 160 -30.60 -66.63 33.99
N TYR A 161 -30.19 -65.61 33.22
CA TYR A 161 -29.77 -64.33 33.76
C TYR A 161 -30.90 -63.60 34.50
N MET A 162 -32.11 -63.54 33.92
CA MET A 162 -33.27 -62.90 34.56
C MET A 162 -33.64 -63.58 35.89
N ALA A 163 -33.54 -64.91 35.97
CA ALA A 163 -33.80 -65.65 37.20
C ALA A 163 -32.88 -65.20 38.36
N SER A 164 -31.63 -64.81 38.06
CA SER A 164 -30.71 -64.29 39.08
C SER A 164 -31.16 -62.96 39.70
N TYR A 165 -31.93 -62.13 38.98
CA TYR A 165 -32.40 -60.81 39.45
C TYR A 165 -33.70 -60.86 40.26
N GLN A 166 -34.45 -61.97 40.24
CA GLN A 166 -35.75 -62.07 40.92
C GLN A 166 -35.62 -61.94 42.45
N HIS A 167 -34.47 -62.31 43.02
CA HIS A 167 -34.22 -62.31 44.47
C HIS A 167 -33.20 -61.26 44.94
N ILE A 168 -32.62 -60.45 44.04
CA ILE A 168 -31.60 -59.44 44.37
C ILE A 168 -32.25 -58.08 44.66
N THR A 169 -31.76 -57.38 45.70
CA THR A 169 -32.18 -56.00 45.99
C THR A 169 -31.35 -55.00 45.19
N LEU A 170 -31.99 -54.36 44.21
CA LEU A 170 -31.36 -53.39 43.31
C LEU A 170 -31.08 -52.07 44.02
N ARG A 171 -29.80 -51.71 44.15
CA ARG A 171 -29.34 -50.42 44.69
C ARG A 171 -29.10 -49.41 43.58
N SER A 172 -29.15 -48.12 43.93
CA SER A 172 -28.95 -47.05 42.96
C SER A 172 -27.46 -46.78 42.70
N PRO A 173 -27.08 -46.39 41.47
CA PRO A 173 -25.69 -46.20 41.04
C PRO A 173 -24.81 -45.33 41.97
N SER A 174 -25.38 -44.26 42.53
CA SER A 174 -24.69 -43.31 43.42
C SER A 174 -24.24 -43.89 44.76
N SER A 175 -24.76 -45.07 45.14
CA SER A 175 -24.34 -45.81 46.34
C SER A 175 -23.14 -46.74 46.13
N ILE A 176 -22.74 -46.98 44.86
CA ILE A 176 -21.65 -47.91 44.49
C ILE A 176 -20.46 -47.20 43.83
N GLY A 177 -20.68 -46.12 43.07
CA GLY A 177 -19.69 -45.59 42.13
C GLY A 177 -19.08 -44.22 42.41
N ALA A 178 -19.08 -43.70 43.64
CA ALA A 178 -18.55 -42.35 43.89
C ALA A 178 -17.04 -42.32 44.23
N PRO A 179 -16.15 -41.85 43.33
CA PRO A 179 -14.95 -41.14 43.76
C PRO A 179 -15.38 -39.77 44.31
N ASN A 180 -14.75 -39.34 45.42
CA ASN A 180 -15.02 -38.06 46.07
C ASN A 180 -15.01 -36.88 45.07
N ASP A 181 -16.01 -35.99 45.10
CA ASP A 181 -15.84 -34.63 45.63
C ASP A 181 -17.05 -33.68 45.51
N ASN A 182 -17.15 -32.80 46.52
CA ASN A 182 -17.79 -31.48 46.56
C ASN A 182 -19.31 -31.28 46.70
N LYS A 183 -20.07 -32.29 47.16
CA LYS A 183 -21.38 -32.06 47.81
C LYS A 183 -21.50 -32.62 49.24
N LYS A 184 -20.38 -32.95 49.90
CA LYS A 184 -20.35 -33.37 51.31
C LYS A 184 -20.30 -32.20 52.32
N ILE A 185 -20.20 -30.95 51.87
CA ILE A 185 -20.20 -29.77 52.76
C ILE A 185 -21.59 -29.13 52.74
N ASN A 186 -22.54 -29.73 53.48
CA ASN A 186 -23.55 -28.95 54.23
C ASN A 186 -24.49 -29.81 55.08
N ASN A 187 -24.62 -31.13 54.82
CA ASN A 187 -25.55 -31.97 55.58
C ASN A 187 -24.91 -33.12 56.37
N GLN A 188 -23.58 -33.19 56.47
CA GLN A 188 -22.90 -34.12 57.37
C GLN A 188 -22.62 -33.50 58.74
N LYS A 189 -23.68 -33.11 59.44
CA LYS A 189 -23.72 -33.09 60.91
C LYS A 189 -25.06 -33.67 61.37
N LYS A 190 -25.13 -35.01 61.35
CA LYS A 190 -25.85 -35.90 62.28
C LYS A 190 -26.07 -37.26 61.60
N ARG A 191 -25.22 -38.24 61.88
CA ARG A 191 -25.59 -39.31 62.83
C ARG A 191 -24.47 -40.34 62.99
N ILE A 192 -24.19 -40.58 64.26
CA ILE A 192 -23.61 -41.79 64.80
C ILE A 192 -24.71 -42.87 64.78
N SER A 193 -24.30 -44.12 64.58
CA SER A 193 -24.99 -45.39 64.87
C SER A 193 -26.38 -45.66 64.27
N SER A 194 -26.43 -46.75 63.50
CA SER A 194 -27.42 -47.85 63.59
C SER A 194 -28.64 -47.59 64.48
N GLY A 195 -29.82 -47.49 63.86
CA GLY A 195 -31.09 -47.38 64.55
C GLY A 195 -32.11 -46.58 63.75
N SER A 196 -33.03 -47.29 63.11
CA SER A 196 -34.28 -46.78 62.56
C SER A 196 -34.98 -45.79 63.51
N ILE A 197 -35.25 -44.56 63.08
CA ILE A 197 -36.27 -43.71 63.72
C ILE A 197 -36.99 -42.85 62.67
N ILE A 198 -38.22 -43.26 62.40
CA ILE A 198 -39.45 -42.49 62.15
C ILE A 198 -39.25 -40.97 61.97
N SER A 199 -39.52 -40.46 60.77
CA SER A 199 -39.79 -39.04 60.54
C SER A 199 -41.31 -38.82 60.50
N LEU A 200 -41.88 -38.39 61.63
CA LEU A 200 -43.23 -37.84 61.70
C LEU A 200 -43.21 -36.43 61.07
N SER A 201 -43.80 -36.28 59.89
CA SER A 201 -44.15 -34.97 59.34
C SER A 201 -45.53 -34.57 59.84
N LEU A 202 -45.60 -33.64 60.80
CA LEU A 202 -46.82 -32.95 61.18
C LEU A 202 -47.22 -31.96 60.07
N SER A 203 -48.32 -32.26 59.38
CA SER A 203 -49.14 -31.28 58.67
C SER A 203 -50.57 -31.80 58.55
N ASP A 204 -51.51 -31.01 59.09
CA ASP A 204 -52.99 -31.07 59.05
C ASP A 204 -53.77 -32.14 59.87
N PRO A 205 -54.63 -31.73 60.84
CA PRO A 205 -55.38 -32.62 61.74
C PRO A 205 -56.82 -32.92 61.27
N SER A 206 -57.08 -33.09 59.97
CA SER A 206 -58.46 -33.26 59.47
C SER A 206 -58.73 -34.50 58.62
N ASN A 207 -57.90 -35.54 58.70
CA ASN A 207 -58.24 -36.83 58.08
C ASN A 207 -57.71 -38.04 58.87
N ASN A 208 -58.47 -38.44 59.89
CA ASN A 208 -58.25 -39.69 60.61
C ASN A 208 -58.66 -40.88 59.73
N LYS A 209 -57.67 -41.50 59.09
CA LYS A 209 -57.60 -42.94 58.71
C LYS A 209 -56.17 -43.25 58.24
N ILE A 210 -55.23 -43.31 59.18
CA ILE A 210 -53.87 -43.79 58.92
C ILE A 210 -53.86 -45.31 59.10
N SER A 211 -53.75 -46.06 58.00
CA SER A 211 -53.31 -47.46 58.06
C SER A 211 -51.78 -47.48 58.23
N MET A 212 -51.33 -48.17 59.26
CA MET A 212 -49.92 -48.43 59.58
C MET A 212 -49.27 -49.49 58.66
N SER A 213 -49.66 -49.53 57.37
CA SER A 213 -49.14 -50.45 56.34
C SER A 213 -48.21 -49.76 55.32
N SER A 214 -48.21 -48.43 55.25
CA SER A 214 -47.72 -47.68 54.07
C SER A 214 -46.20 -47.64 53.84
N ALA A 215 -45.34 -47.77 54.86
CA ALA A 215 -43.88 -47.64 54.67
C ALA A 215 -43.24 -48.92 54.07
N ASN A 216 -43.66 -50.10 54.55
CA ASN A 216 -43.23 -51.38 54.00
C ASN A 216 -43.86 -51.62 52.62
N GLU A 217 -45.13 -51.24 52.43
CA GLU A 217 -45.79 -51.29 51.12
C GLU A 217 -45.10 -50.40 50.07
N ARG A 218 -44.68 -49.18 50.45
CA ARG A 218 -43.88 -48.30 49.56
C ARG A 218 -42.51 -48.89 49.23
N ARG A 219 -41.83 -49.50 50.20
CA ARG A 219 -40.54 -50.17 49.98
C ARG A 219 -40.68 -51.39 49.07
N GLN A 220 -41.71 -52.20 49.27
CA GLN A 220 -42.01 -53.36 48.44
C GLN A 220 -42.44 -52.94 47.03
N SER A 221 -43.25 -51.88 46.90
CA SER A 221 -43.62 -51.29 45.62
C SER A 221 -42.41 -50.70 44.88
N ARG A 222 -41.45 -50.12 45.60
CA ARG A 222 -40.18 -49.65 45.02
C ARG A 222 -39.34 -50.80 44.47
N ILE A 223 -39.15 -51.86 45.25
CA ILE A 223 -38.37 -53.04 44.82
C ILE A 223 -39.03 -53.70 43.61
N LYS A 224 -40.35 -53.93 43.69
CA LYS A 224 -41.13 -54.50 42.57
C LYS A 224 -41.09 -53.60 41.34
N GLY A 225 -41.20 -52.28 41.52
CA GLY A 225 -41.10 -51.30 40.44
C GLY A 225 -39.74 -51.31 39.74
N ARG A 226 -38.63 -51.38 40.51
CA ARG A 226 -37.26 -51.51 39.96
C ARG A 226 -37.08 -52.84 39.22
N GLN A 227 -37.61 -53.94 39.74
CA GLN A 227 -37.57 -55.26 39.09
C GLN A 227 -38.35 -55.27 37.77
N SER A 228 -39.60 -54.77 37.75
CA SER A 228 -40.40 -54.64 36.53
C SER A 228 -39.72 -53.73 35.50
N LYS A 229 -38.98 -52.70 35.92
CA LYS A 229 -38.17 -51.87 35.01
C LYS A 229 -37.09 -52.69 34.31
N ILE A 230 -36.32 -53.48 35.07
CA ILE A 230 -35.25 -54.30 34.50
C ILE A 230 -35.82 -55.37 33.58
N LEU A 231 -36.92 -56.03 33.99
CA LEU A 231 -37.62 -57.00 33.16
C LEU A 231 -38.07 -56.37 31.84
N GLY A 232 -38.70 -55.19 31.89
CA GLY A 232 -39.08 -54.43 30.71
C GLY A 232 -37.90 -54.09 29.80
N ASN A 233 -36.75 -53.71 30.37
CA ASN A 233 -35.52 -53.46 29.61
C ASN A 233 -34.94 -54.73 28.96
N LEU A 234 -35.01 -55.88 29.64
CA LEU A 234 -34.54 -57.15 29.09
C LEU A 234 -35.46 -57.66 27.97
N LEU A 235 -36.78 -57.51 28.12
CA LEU A 235 -37.77 -57.79 27.07
C LEU A 235 -37.57 -56.88 25.85
N LEU A 236 -37.21 -55.61 26.08
CA LEU A 236 -36.84 -54.67 25.02
C LEU A 236 -35.59 -55.12 24.25
N LEU A 237 -34.57 -55.64 24.94
CA LEU A 237 -33.37 -56.21 24.30
C LEU A 237 -33.65 -57.54 23.57
N ALA A 238 -34.63 -58.31 24.05
CA ALA A 238 -35.07 -59.57 23.45
C ALA A 238 -35.96 -59.38 22.20
N GLY A 239 -36.32 -58.15 21.85
CA GLY A 239 -37.17 -57.86 20.67
C GLY A 239 -38.68 -57.96 20.91
N GLN A 240 -39.12 -58.22 22.15
CA GLN A 240 -40.53 -58.34 22.53
C GLN A 240 -41.10 -57.01 23.05
N TYR A 241 -41.35 -56.07 22.13
CA TYR A 241 -41.66 -54.68 22.50
C TYR A 241 -43.04 -54.49 23.15
N THR A 242 -44.05 -55.26 22.74
CA THR A 242 -45.41 -55.15 23.30
C THR A 242 -45.47 -55.54 24.77
N GLU A 243 -44.79 -56.63 25.14
CA GLU A 243 -44.68 -57.09 26.53
C GLU A 243 -43.78 -56.15 27.35
N ALA A 244 -42.67 -55.68 26.77
CA ALA A 244 -41.82 -54.69 27.40
C ALA A 244 -42.59 -53.40 27.75
N LEU A 245 -43.43 -52.90 26.83
CA LEU A 245 -44.25 -51.72 27.08
C LEU A 245 -45.20 -51.93 28.27
N LYS A 246 -45.81 -53.11 28.41
CA LYS A 246 -46.71 -53.42 29.53
C LYS A 246 -45.97 -53.42 30.87
N GLU A 247 -44.85 -54.13 30.96
CA GLU A 247 -44.05 -54.21 32.20
C GLU A 247 -43.45 -52.85 32.60
N LEU A 248 -43.04 -52.03 31.62
CA LEU A 248 -42.55 -50.67 31.88
C LEU A 248 -43.66 -49.74 32.38
N ASN A 249 -44.89 -49.89 31.90
CA ASN A 249 -46.04 -49.14 32.40
C ASN A 249 -46.37 -49.49 33.85
N ASP A 250 -46.39 -50.77 34.17
CA ASP A 250 -46.58 -51.25 35.54
C ASP A 250 -45.46 -50.72 36.45
N SER A 251 -44.21 -50.72 35.98
CA SER A 251 -43.08 -50.11 36.66
C SER A 251 -43.29 -48.61 36.95
N VAL A 252 -43.74 -47.81 35.97
CA VAL A 252 -43.98 -46.37 36.15
C VAL A 252 -45.04 -46.11 37.23
N THR A 253 -46.14 -46.86 37.25
CA THR A 253 -47.19 -46.69 38.26
C THR A 253 -46.68 -47.01 39.67
N LEU A 254 -45.92 -48.10 39.81
CA LEU A 254 -45.33 -48.52 41.09
C LEU A 254 -44.26 -47.53 41.57
N LEU A 255 -43.36 -47.08 40.68
CA LEU A 255 -42.28 -46.15 41.01
C LEU A 255 -42.80 -44.77 41.37
N ASN A 256 -43.82 -44.26 40.65
CA ASN A 256 -44.47 -43.00 40.97
C ASN A 256 -45.15 -43.05 42.35
N SER A 257 -45.83 -44.15 42.69
CA SER A 257 -46.42 -44.35 44.02
C SER A 257 -45.38 -44.37 45.16
N SER A 258 -44.16 -44.83 44.84
CA SER A 258 -43.04 -44.96 45.78
C SER A 258 -42.08 -43.75 45.83
N LYS A 259 -42.34 -42.72 44.99
CA LYS A 259 -41.53 -41.50 44.78
C LYS A 259 -40.04 -41.75 44.47
N ASP A 260 -39.76 -42.77 43.67
CA ASP A 260 -38.40 -43.08 43.20
C ASP A 260 -38.14 -42.41 41.84
N TYR A 261 -37.70 -41.15 41.86
CA TYR A 261 -37.60 -40.31 40.66
C TYR A 261 -36.50 -40.73 39.68
N LEU A 262 -35.41 -41.32 40.16
CA LEU A 262 -34.30 -41.81 39.33
C LEU A 262 -34.76 -42.96 38.43
N TRP A 263 -35.35 -43.99 39.03
CA TRP A 263 -35.82 -45.16 38.29
C TRP A 263 -37.05 -44.83 37.46
N LEU A 264 -37.92 -43.93 37.95
CA LEU A 264 -39.06 -43.40 37.19
C LEU A 264 -38.61 -42.71 35.90
N GLY A 265 -37.59 -41.83 35.97
CA GLY A 265 -37.05 -41.17 34.78
C GLY A 265 -36.45 -42.16 33.77
N SER A 266 -35.72 -43.19 34.25
CA SER A 266 -35.18 -44.23 33.36
C SER A 266 -36.27 -45.13 32.74
N ALA A 267 -37.35 -45.42 33.48
CA ALA A 267 -38.48 -46.17 32.94
C ALA A 267 -39.18 -45.38 31.81
N LEU A 268 -39.32 -44.05 31.95
CA LEU A 268 -39.85 -43.19 30.90
C LEU A 268 -38.97 -43.18 29.64
N GLU A 269 -37.64 -43.19 29.78
CA GLU A 269 -36.71 -43.32 28.62
C GLU A 269 -36.93 -44.64 27.88
N ALA A 270 -37.06 -45.74 28.63
CA ALA A 270 -37.29 -47.05 28.04
C ALA A 270 -38.64 -47.14 27.32
N ILE A 271 -39.69 -46.50 27.85
CA ILE A 271 -41.00 -46.40 27.19
C ILE A 271 -40.88 -45.66 25.86
N THR A 272 -40.18 -44.52 25.82
CA THR A 272 -40.04 -43.76 24.57
C THR A 272 -39.24 -44.52 23.51
N VAL A 273 -38.21 -45.26 23.92
CA VAL A 273 -37.46 -46.15 22.99
C VAL A 273 -38.36 -47.28 22.49
N CYS A 274 -39.16 -47.89 23.37
CA CYS A 274 -40.10 -48.95 23.00
C CYS A 274 -41.15 -48.45 21.99
N LEU A 275 -41.68 -47.24 22.17
CA LEU A 275 -42.63 -46.63 21.22
C LEU A 275 -42.00 -46.40 19.83
N VAL A 276 -40.74 -45.95 19.76
CA VAL A 276 -40.01 -45.81 18.49
C VAL A 276 -39.80 -47.17 17.82
N MET A 277 -39.50 -48.22 18.60
CA MET A 277 -39.33 -49.58 18.08
C MET A 277 -40.64 -50.22 17.58
N LEU A 278 -41.76 -49.94 18.24
CA LEU A 278 -43.09 -50.37 17.78
C LEU A 278 -43.51 -49.64 16.50
N ALA A 279 -43.20 -48.34 16.39
CA ALA A 279 -43.42 -47.55 15.18
C ALA A 279 -42.61 -48.10 13.99
N TYR A 280 -41.35 -48.48 14.20
CA TYR A 280 -40.52 -49.10 13.14
C TYR A 280 -41.10 -50.40 12.58
N ILE A 281 -41.75 -51.21 13.42
CA ILE A 281 -42.39 -52.46 13.00
C ILE A 281 -43.79 -52.21 12.38
N ASN A 282 -44.25 -50.95 12.34
CA ASN A 282 -45.61 -50.56 11.93
C ASN A 282 -46.71 -51.26 12.73
N ASN A 283 -46.45 -51.57 14.01
CA ASN A 283 -47.43 -52.21 14.87
C ASN A 283 -48.24 -51.17 15.66
N SER A 284 -49.53 -51.42 15.87
CA SER A 284 -50.39 -50.52 16.64
C SER A 284 -50.04 -50.56 18.13
N TYR A 285 -49.92 -49.39 18.75
CA TYR A 285 -49.64 -49.26 20.18
C TYR A 285 -50.83 -48.60 20.89
N SER A 286 -51.31 -49.20 21.97
CA SER A 286 -52.29 -48.56 22.86
C SER A 286 -51.55 -47.82 23.97
N PHE A 287 -51.67 -46.50 24.04
CA PHE A 287 -51.10 -45.74 25.14
C PHE A 287 -51.95 -45.92 26.42
N PRO A 288 -51.43 -46.49 27.52
CA PRO A 288 -52.25 -46.72 28.71
C PRO A 288 -52.68 -45.42 29.38
N SER A 289 -53.92 -45.39 29.87
CA SER A 289 -54.56 -44.23 30.50
C SER A 289 -53.80 -43.68 31.72
N SER A 290 -52.99 -44.51 32.39
CA SER A 290 -52.13 -44.12 33.53
C SER A 290 -50.97 -43.19 33.14
N LEU A 291 -50.39 -43.35 31.95
CA LEU A 291 -49.36 -42.44 31.44
C LEU A 291 -49.94 -41.10 30.99
N ASN A 292 -51.17 -41.09 30.46
CA ASN A 292 -51.83 -39.84 30.04
C ASN A 292 -51.97 -38.86 31.23
N PHE A 293 -52.31 -39.37 32.41
CA PHE A 293 -52.39 -38.57 33.63
C PHE A 293 -51.04 -38.00 34.07
N LEU A 294 -49.96 -38.79 33.92
CA LEU A 294 -48.61 -38.45 34.38
C LEU A 294 -47.88 -37.49 33.41
N VAL A 295 -48.17 -37.60 32.11
CA VAL A 295 -47.51 -36.86 31.02
C VAL A 295 -48.24 -35.55 30.70
N ILE A 296 -49.58 -35.55 30.65
CA ILE A 296 -50.34 -34.39 30.15
C ILE A 296 -50.61 -33.37 31.27
N GLY A 297 -50.78 -33.80 32.52
CA GLY A 297 -51.17 -32.91 33.61
C GLY A 297 -52.55 -32.27 33.39
N SER A 298 -53.25 -31.94 34.47
CA SER A 298 -54.50 -31.21 34.40
C SER A 298 -54.23 -29.74 34.00
N ASN A 299 -54.16 -29.43 32.72
CA ASN A 299 -54.33 -28.05 32.24
C ASN A 299 -55.80 -27.87 31.84
N GLY A 300 -56.50 -27.06 32.62
CA GLY A 300 -57.94 -26.86 32.49
C GLY A 300 -58.34 -26.16 31.20
N ASN A 301 -59.45 -26.61 30.63
CA ASN A 301 -60.44 -25.71 30.08
C ASN A 301 -61.70 -25.83 30.95
N THR A 302 -62.12 -24.67 31.42
CA THR A 302 -63.39 -24.38 32.07
C THR A 302 -64.57 -24.85 31.20
N VAL A 303 -65.02 -26.09 31.37
CA VAL A 303 -66.40 -26.43 31.03
C VAL A 303 -67.25 -25.92 32.19
N LYS A 304 -67.95 -24.82 31.92
CA LYS A 304 -68.90 -24.18 32.82
C LYS A 304 -69.84 -25.22 33.42
N ASN A 305 -70.00 -25.13 34.75
CA ASN A 305 -71.12 -25.68 35.49
C ASN A 305 -72.44 -25.37 34.75
N THR A 306 -73.13 -26.40 34.29
CA THR A 306 -74.59 -26.38 34.16
C THR A 306 -75.15 -27.34 35.22
N PRO A 307 -76.15 -26.92 36.02
CA PRO A 307 -76.68 -27.75 37.08
C PRO A 307 -77.43 -28.97 36.50
N PRO A 308 -77.55 -30.07 37.27
CA PRO A 308 -78.25 -31.26 36.81
C PRO A 308 -79.76 -31.01 36.84
N PRO A 309 -80.55 -31.52 35.87
CA PRO A 309 -81.99 -31.61 36.06
C PRO A 309 -82.28 -32.74 37.06
N ALA A 310 -83.22 -32.46 37.94
CA ALA A 310 -83.62 -33.30 39.06
C ALA A 310 -84.60 -34.42 38.64
N THR A 311 -84.47 -35.56 39.35
CA THR A 311 -85.50 -36.56 39.72
C THR A 311 -86.06 -37.50 38.62
N PRO A 312 -86.68 -38.66 38.99
CA PRO A 312 -85.95 -39.89 39.31
C PRO A 312 -86.61 -41.18 38.73
N ALA A 313 -85.98 -42.33 39.03
CA ALA A 313 -86.58 -43.68 39.08
C ALA A 313 -86.87 -44.40 37.75
N GLY A 314 -86.53 -45.69 37.69
CA GLY A 314 -87.12 -46.54 36.65
C GLY A 314 -86.50 -47.87 36.21
N SER A 315 -85.66 -48.57 36.98
CA SER A 315 -85.46 -50.04 36.86
C SER A 315 -84.82 -50.58 35.54
N PRO A 316 -84.41 -51.87 35.48
CA PRO A 316 -83.17 -52.28 34.81
C PRO A 316 -83.37 -52.94 33.43
N ARG A 317 -82.44 -52.70 32.48
CA ARG A 317 -82.17 -53.65 31.39
C ARG A 317 -80.71 -53.55 30.88
N PRO A 318 -80.11 -54.67 30.44
CA PRO A 318 -78.68 -54.81 30.18
C PRO A 318 -78.32 -54.44 28.73
N SER A 319 -77.00 -54.30 28.47
CA SER A 319 -76.33 -54.03 27.18
C SER A 319 -76.62 -52.63 26.60
N THR A 320 -75.65 -51.80 26.26
CA THR A 320 -74.38 -52.06 25.57
C THR A 320 -73.44 -50.90 25.91
N ASN A 321 -72.27 -51.19 26.49
CA ASN A 321 -71.21 -50.19 26.51
C ASN A 321 -70.87 -49.87 25.06
N ASN A 322 -71.08 -48.63 24.64
CA ASN A 322 -70.49 -48.07 23.43
C ASN A 322 -68.97 -48.16 23.59
N ILE A 323 -68.43 -49.28 23.14
CA ILE A 323 -67.05 -49.45 22.73
C ILE A 323 -66.87 -48.45 21.60
N VAL A 324 -66.38 -47.25 21.95
CA VAL A 324 -65.71 -46.38 20.99
C VAL A 324 -64.50 -47.18 20.53
N SER A 325 -64.61 -47.67 19.30
CA SER A 325 -63.58 -48.37 18.55
C SER A 325 -62.21 -47.71 18.74
N SER A 326 -61.28 -48.50 19.28
CA SER A 326 -59.87 -48.18 19.53
C SER A 326 -59.08 -47.70 18.30
N ASP A 327 -59.65 -47.83 17.09
CA ASP A 327 -59.00 -47.43 15.84
C ASP A 327 -58.99 -45.91 15.56
N GLN A 328 -59.85 -45.11 16.21
CA GLN A 328 -59.93 -43.67 15.94
C GLN A 328 -59.03 -42.79 16.82
N LEU A 329 -58.44 -43.33 17.90
CA LEU A 329 -57.43 -42.63 18.69
C LEU A 329 -56.00 -42.79 18.14
N MET A 330 -55.81 -43.62 17.12
CA MET A 330 -54.51 -43.92 16.48
C MET A 330 -53.98 -42.80 15.55
N LYS A 331 -54.68 -41.67 15.42
CA LYS A 331 -54.27 -40.55 14.54
C LYS A 331 -54.17 -39.17 15.22
N ILE A 332 -54.27 -39.08 16.55
CA ILE A 332 -54.39 -37.77 17.26
C ILE A 332 -53.18 -37.46 18.19
N CYS A 333 -52.06 -38.17 18.09
CA CYS A 333 -50.79 -37.70 18.66
C CYS A 333 -49.65 -38.01 17.70
N ASP A 334 -49.04 -36.97 17.13
CA ASP A 334 -47.75 -37.10 16.45
C ASP A 334 -46.75 -37.69 17.45
N LEU A 335 -46.24 -38.90 17.16
CA LEU A 335 -45.30 -39.63 18.01
C LEU A 335 -44.11 -38.76 18.51
N PRO A 336 -43.52 -37.86 17.70
CA PRO A 336 -42.48 -36.93 18.15
C PRO A 336 -42.92 -35.98 19.27
N GLU A 337 -44.15 -35.44 19.22
CA GLU A 337 -44.67 -34.52 20.24
C GLU A 337 -44.87 -35.24 21.59
N LEU A 338 -45.31 -36.50 21.53
CA LEU A 338 -45.43 -37.34 22.72
C LEU A 338 -44.06 -37.62 23.35
N ILE A 339 -43.06 -37.98 22.54
CA ILE A 339 -41.68 -38.21 23.00
C ILE A 339 -41.11 -36.94 23.62
N TYR A 340 -41.36 -35.78 23.03
CA TYR A 340 -40.97 -34.48 23.58
C TYR A 340 -41.56 -34.24 24.98
N LYS A 341 -42.87 -34.45 25.17
CA LYS A 341 -43.54 -34.27 26.47
C LYS A 341 -43.00 -35.23 27.53
N ILE A 342 -42.80 -36.50 27.17
CA ILE A 342 -42.25 -37.51 28.08
C ILE A 342 -40.81 -37.15 28.46
N THR A 343 -39.99 -36.71 27.51
CA THR A 343 -38.60 -36.34 27.76
C THR A 343 -38.49 -35.11 28.68
N ASN A 344 -39.40 -34.14 28.55
CA ASN A 344 -39.50 -33.02 29.49
C ASN A 344 -39.76 -33.47 30.93
N LYS A 345 -40.69 -34.42 31.11
CA LYS A 345 -40.99 -35.01 32.42
C LYS A 345 -39.83 -35.85 32.96
N LEU A 346 -39.18 -36.64 32.11
CA LEU A 346 -37.96 -37.39 32.45
C LEU A 346 -36.89 -36.46 33.01
N ILE A 347 -36.58 -35.37 32.32
CA ILE A 347 -35.56 -34.42 32.76
C ILE A 347 -35.98 -33.72 34.05
N HIS A 348 -37.26 -33.42 34.23
CA HIS A 348 -37.78 -32.88 35.48
C HIS A 348 -37.59 -33.86 36.65
N TYR A 349 -37.87 -35.15 36.47
CA TYR A 349 -37.64 -36.17 37.50
C TYR A 349 -36.15 -36.36 37.80
N TYR A 350 -35.29 -36.30 36.79
CA TYR A 350 -33.85 -36.28 37.02
C TYR A 350 -33.39 -35.01 37.76
N GLU A 351 -33.97 -33.85 37.45
CA GLU A 351 -33.70 -32.61 38.19
C GLU A 351 -34.12 -32.70 39.67
N LEU A 352 -35.25 -33.36 39.96
CA LEU A 352 -35.72 -33.61 41.34
C LEU A 352 -34.80 -34.58 42.09
N SER A 353 -34.31 -35.62 41.41
CA SER A 353 -33.43 -36.64 42.01
C SER A 353 -32.09 -36.08 42.50
N TYR A 354 -31.63 -34.92 41.99
CA TYR A 354 -30.39 -34.29 42.45
C TYR A 354 -30.42 -33.87 43.93
N ASN A 355 -31.62 -33.73 44.50
CA ASN A 355 -31.81 -33.35 45.89
C ASN A 355 -31.79 -34.57 46.84
N ASP A 356 -31.87 -35.79 46.32
CA ASP A 356 -31.88 -37.03 47.10
C ASP A 356 -30.47 -37.59 47.27
N SER A 357 -30.07 -37.90 48.50
CA SER A 357 -28.68 -38.33 48.82
C SER A 357 -28.35 -39.77 48.43
N GLU A 358 -29.35 -40.64 48.30
CA GLU A 358 -29.16 -42.07 47.96
C GLU A 358 -29.50 -42.40 46.50
N ASP A 359 -30.48 -41.70 45.91
CA ASP A 359 -31.05 -41.99 44.60
C ASP A 359 -30.78 -40.83 43.59
N CYS A 360 -29.55 -40.29 43.58
CA CYS A 360 -29.15 -39.22 42.64
C CYS A 360 -28.78 -39.76 41.25
N VAL A 361 -29.20 -39.05 40.19
CA VAL A 361 -28.83 -39.37 38.80
C VAL A 361 -27.34 -39.14 38.54
N PRO A 362 -26.62 -40.14 38.01
CA PRO A 362 -25.26 -39.96 37.52
C PRO A 362 -25.20 -38.95 36.37
N ASN A 363 -24.25 -38.01 36.44
CA ASN A 363 -24.13 -36.94 35.44
C ASN A 363 -23.96 -37.47 34.01
N LEU A 364 -23.29 -38.62 33.83
CA LEU A 364 -23.14 -39.27 32.52
C LEU A 364 -24.49 -39.68 31.94
N VAL A 365 -25.34 -40.33 32.74
CA VAL A 365 -26.68 -40.77 32.31
C VAL A 365 -27.52 -39.55 31.92
N TYR A 366 -27.54 -38.51 32.75
CA TYR A 366 -28.26 -37.28 32.45
C TYR A 366 -27.84 -36.66 31.10
N CYS A 367 -26.53 -36.56 30.85
CA CYS A 367 -26.02 -36.02 29.59
C CYS A 367 -26.38 -36.91 28.39
N GLU A 368 -26.22 -38.24 28.52
CA GLU A 368 -26.52 -39.17 27.43
C GLU A 368 -28.01 -39.21 27.06
N SER A 369 -28.93 -39.19 28.04
CA SER A 369 -30.38 -39.16 27.76
C SER A 369 -30.78 -37.90 26.98
N ILE A 370 -30.22 -36.73 27.34
CA ILE A 370 -30.44 -35.49 26.58
C ILE A 370 -29.83 -35.58 25.18
N LEU A 371 -28.63 -36.12 25.03
CA LEU A 371 -27.97 -36.24 23.73
C LEU A 371 -28.71 -37.20 22.79
N ARG A 372 -29.19 -38.34 23.30
CA ARG A 372 -30.04 -39.28 22.56
C ARG A 372 -31.28 -38.57 22.03
N PHE A 373 -31.98 -37.84 22.90
CA PHE A 373 -33.16 -37.06 22.51
C PHE A 373 -32.83 -35.98 21.47
N LEU A 374 -31.75 -35.22 21.66
CA LEU A 374 -31.33 -34.21 20.69
C LEU A 374 -30.98 -34.83 19.32
N LYS A 375 -30.34 -36.00 19.28
CA LYS A 375 -30.09 -36.75 18.05
C LYS A 375 -31.37 -37.21 17.37
N PHE A 376 -32.33 -37.71 18.16
CA PHE A 376 -33.66 -38.08 17.65
C PHE A 376 -34.38 -36.88 17.01
N SER A 377 -34.50 -35.76 17.73
CA SER A 377 -35.17 -34.56 17.21
C SER A 377 -34.44 -33.92 16.03
N THR A 378 -33.09 -33.92 16.01
CA THR A 378 -32.34 -33.40 14.86
C THR A 378 -32.47 -34.28 13.62
N ALA A 379 -32.52 -35.61 13.78
CA ALA A 379 -32.79 -36.52 12.67
C ALA A 379 -34.19 -36.26 12.06
N ILE A 380 -35.21 -36.09 12.90
CA ILE A 380 -36.58 -35.74 12.45
C ILE A 380 -36.65 -34.38 11.77
N GLN A 381 -35.91 -33.39 12.30
CA GLN A 381 -35.82 -32.07 11.69
C GLN A 381 -35.19 -32.11 10.29
N LEU A 382 -34.16 -32.93 10.09
CA LEU A 382 -33.51 -33.08 8.79
C LEU A 382 -34.37 -33.86 7.78
N SER A 383 -35.18 -34.81 8.23
CA SER A 383 -36.08 -35.60 7.39
C SER A 383 -37.44 -34.93 7.11
N GLY A 384 -37.72 -33.77 7.71
CA GLY A 384 -38.98 -33.04 7.54
C GLY A 384 -40.19 -33.70 8.21
N GLY A 385 -39.97 -34.49 9.26
CA GLY A 385 -40.99 -35.27 9.96
C GLY A 385 -40.56 -36.72 10.23
N PHE A 386 -41.39 -37.47 10.95
CA PHE A 386 -41.15 -38.88 11.25
C PHE A 386 -41.53 -39.74 10.03
N ASN A 387 -40.54 -40.00 9.17
CA ASN A 387 -40.67 -40.74 7.91
C ASN A 387 -39.71 -41.95 7.90
N HIS A 388 -39.88 -42.89 6.96
CA HIS A 388 -38.99 -44.06 6.81
C HIS A 388 -37.49 -43.68 6.72
N PHE A 389 -37.16 -42.54 6.10
CA PHE A 389 -35.78 -42.02 6.07
C PHE A 389 -35.25 -41.63 7.45
N ALA A 390 -36.10 -41.07 8.32
CA ALA A 390 -35.76 -40.75 9.71
C ALA A 390 -35.55 -42.05 10.51
N GLU A 391 -36.44 -43.03 10.32
CA GLU A 391 -36.33 -44.35 10.95
C GLU A 391 -35.04 -45.06 10.55
N ASP A 392 -34.70 -45.07 9.26
CA ASP A 392 -33.44 -45.64 8.75
C ASP A 392 -32.20 -44.95 9.34
N ASN A 393 -32.24 -43.63 9.55
CA ASN A 393 -31.15 -42.93 10.21
C ASN A 393 -31.06 -43.27 11.70
N ILE A 394 -32.18 -43.20 12.42
CA ILE A 394 -32.22 -43.39 13.88
C ILE A 394 -31.85 -44.84 14.26
N ILE A 395 -32.34 -45.81 13.48
CA ILE A 395 -32.19 -47.26 13.75
C ILE A 395 -30.93 -47.80 13.10
N LYS A 396 -30.80 -47.64 11.79
CA LYS A 396 -29.74 -48.27 10.97
C LYS A 396 -28.48 -47.40 10.86
N ASN A 397 -28.49 -46.17 11.37
CA ASN A 397 -27.41 -45.16 11.22
C ASN A 397 -27.05 -44.88 9.74
N ILE A 398 -28.02 -44.98 8.83
CA ILE A 398 -27.81 -44.61 7.44
C ILE A 398 -27.74 -43.07 7.35
N PRO A 399 -26.67 -42.46 6.82
CA PRO A 399 -26.52 -41.01 6.79
C PRO A 399 -27.61 -40.37 5.93
N LEU A 400 -28.32 -39.37 6.48
CA LEU A 400 -29.33 -38.62 5.75
C LEU A 400 -28.66 -37.78 4.64
N GLN A 401 -29.10 -37.95 3.39
CA GLN A 401 -28.77 -36.99 2.34
C GLN A 401 -29.60 -35.73 2.58
N SER A 402 -28.95 -34.55 2.54
CA SER A 402 -29.60 -33.27 2.81
C SER A 402 -30.65 -32.92 1.76
N THR A 403 -31.86 -33.46 1.91
CA THR A 403 -33.04 -33.02 1.17
C THR A 403 -33.61 -31.80 1.89
N LYS A 404 -33.59 -30.65 1.21
CA LYS A 404 -34.26 -29.43 1.67
C LYS A 404 -35.77 -29.62 1.67
N VAL A 405 -36.32 -30.35 2.63
CA VAL A 405 -37.76 -30.38 2.88
C VAL A 405 -38.07 -29.31 3.90
N GLN A 406 -38.79 -28.28 3.45
CA GLN A 406 -39.34 -27.23 4.29
C GLN A 406 -40.53 -27.78 5.09
N ASN A 407 -40.63 -27.31 6.34
CA ASN A 407 -41.83 -27.30 7.19
C ASN A 407 -42.11 -28.53 8.08
N PHE A 408 -41.16 -28.88 8.96
CA PHE A 408 -41.51 -29.39 10.30
C PHE A 408 -40.85 -28.49 11.34
N ILE A 409 -41.64 -27.62 11.98
CA ILE A 409 -41.16 -26.69 13.00
C ILE A 409 -41.27 -27.39 14.35
N GLU A 410 -40.28 -28.22 14.68
CA GLU A 410 -39.86 -28.27 16.08
C GLU A 410 -38.98 -27.03 16.32
N ASN A 411 -39.34 -26.23 17.33
CA ASN A 411 -38.68 -24.97 17.64
C ASN A 411 -37.18 -25.22 17.90
N LYS A 412 -36.30 -24.77 17.00
CA LYS A 412 -34.83 -24.82 17.19
C LYS A 412 -34.40 -24.20 18.53
N GLU A 413 -35.18 -23.27 19.06
CA GLU A 413 -34.99 -22.63 20.36
C GLU A 413 -35.17 -23.61 21.53
N GLU A 414 -36.14 -24.51 21.45
CA GLU A 414 -36.41 -25.51 22.49
C GLU A 414 -35.33 -26.58 22.52
N LEU A 415 -34.93 -27.11 21.35
CA LEU A 415 -33.79 -28.02 21.24
C LEU A 415 -32.51 -27.36 21.76
N PHE A 416 -32.32 -26.07 21.47
CA PHE A 416 -31.22 -25.32 22.04
C PHE A 416 -31.34 -25.19 23.57
N HIS A 417 -32.53 -24.97 24.12
CA HIS A 417 -32.76 -24.94 25.57
C HIS A 417 -32.42 -26.28 26.24
N PHE A 418 -32.75 -27.43 25.62
CA PHE A 418 -32.31 -28.73 26.09
C PHE A 418 -30.79 -28.87 26.08
N SER A 419 -30.13 -28.44 25.00
CA SER A 419 -28.66 -28.48 24.92
C SER A 419 -27.99 -27.62 26.00
N LYS A 420 -28.60 -26.49 26.40
CA LYS A 420 -28.11 -25.64 27.51
C LYS A 420 -28.11 -26.37 28.84
N LYS A 421 -29.03 -27.32 29.08
CA LYS A 421 -29.09 -28.08 30.33
C LYS A 421 -27.83 -28.93 30.54
N ILE A 422 -27.19 -29.42 29.48
CA ILE A 422 -25.92 -30.16 29.57
C ILE A 422 -24.81 -29.28 30.16
N PHE A 423 -24.75 -28.00 29.81
CA PHE A 423 -23.75 -27.06 30.35
C PHE A 423 -24.02 -26.59 31.78
N LYS A 424 -25.19 -26.91 32.38
CA LYS A 424 -25.42 -26.69 33.82
C LYS A 424 -24.57 -27.63 34.67
N ILE A 425 -24.15 -28.77 34.11
CA ILE A 425 -23.27 -29.73 34.77
C ILE A 425 -21.81 -29.32 34.55
N GLN A 426 -20.99 -29.46 35.60
CA GLN A 426 -19.54 -29.30 35.50
C GLN A 426 -18.92 -30.49 34.76
N LEU A 427 -18.93 -30.44 33.42
CA LEU A 427 -18.37 -31.50 32.56
C LEU A 427 -16.89 -31.78 32.85
N ARG A 428 -16.15 -30.82 33.43
CA ARG A 428 -14.74 -30.96 33.81
C ARG A 428 -14.47 -32.10 34.81
N ASN A 429 -15.46 -32.46 35.63
CA ASN A 429 -15.30 -33.47 36.68
C ASN A 429 -15.54 -34.90 36.16
N MET A 430 -15.87 -35.07 34.87
CA MET A 430 -16.04 -36.38 34.24
C MET A 430 -14.71 -36.89 33.67
N ASN A 431 -14.63 -38.18 33.37
CA ASN A 431 -13.51 -38.73 32.61
C ASN A 431 -13.40 -38.09 31.21
N ILE A 432 -12.17 -37.85 30.75
CA ILE A 432 -11.83 -37.23 29.47
C ILE A 432 -12.54 -37.90 28.29
N LEU A 433 -12.63 -39.24 28.29
CA LEU A 433 -13.23 -40.01 27.20
C LEU A 433 -14.74 -39.73 27.13
N SER A 434 -15.38 -39.60 28.28
CA SER A 434 -16.79 -39.21 28.39
C SER A 434 -16.99 -37.75 27.97
N GLN A 435 -16.11 -36.83 28.36
CA GLN A 435 -16.14 -35.44 27.92
C GLN A 435 -16.00 -35.32 26.40
N ALA A 436 -15.05 -36.06 25.80
CA ALA A 436 -14.83 -36.08 24.36
C ALA A 436 -16.05 -36.63 23.62
N LYS A 437 -16.67 -37.72 24.10
CA LYS A 437 -17.92 -38.27 23.54
C LYS A 437 -19.06 -37.23 23.56
N ILE A 438 -19.24 -36.52 24.68
CA ILE A 438 -20.28 -35.49 24.85
C ILE A 438 -20.03 -34.29 23.92
N TYR A 439 -18.82 -33.75 23.89
CA TYR A 439 -18.52 -32.60 23.04
C TYR A 439 -18.54 -32.94 21.55
N SER A 440 -18.05 -34.11 21.14
CA SER A 440 -18.14 -34.55 19.74
C SER A 440 -19.60 -34.71 19.27
N SER A 441 -20.46 -35.28 20.12
CA SER A 441 -21.88 -35.41 19.79
C SER A 441 -22.61 -34.06 19.75
N LEU A 442 -22.37 -33.17 20.71
CA LEU A 442 -22.89 -31.79 20.68
C LEU A 442 -22.43 -31.02 19.44
N SER A 443 -21.16 -31.20 19.03
CA SER A 443 -20.62 -30.61 17.82
C SER A 443 -21.37 -31.08 16.57
N SER A 444 -21.64 -32.39 16.45
CA SER A 444 -22.45 -32.95 15.35
C SER A 444 -23.85 -32.34 15.34
N ILE A 445 -24.56 -32.41 16.48
CA ILE A 445 -25.92 -31.88 16.64
C ILE A 445 -25.99 -30.40 16.26
N TYR A 446 -25.06 -29.57 16.73
CA TYR A 446 -25.03 -28.16 16.36
C TYR A 446 -24.68 -27.92 14.89
N GLY A 447 -23.89 -28.79 14.27
CA GLY A 447 -23.67 -28.81 12.83
C GLY A 447 -24.96 -29.07 12.07
N ASP A 448 -25.68 -30.12 12.45
CA ASP A 448 -26.94 -30.56 11.85
C ASP A 448 -28.05 -29.49 12.00
N MET A 449 -28.10 -28.80 13.15
CA MET A 449 -29.02 -27.67 13.38
C MET A 449 -28.66 -26.39 12.60
N GLY A 450 -27.45 -26.30 12.04
CA GLY A 450 -26.90 -25.13 11.36
C GLY A 450 -26.29 -24.06 12.30
N LEU A 451 -26.08 -24.37 13.57
CA LEU A 451 -25.56 -23.46 14.61
C LEU A 451 -24.01 -23.43 14.65
N GLN A 452 -23.39 -22.94 13.57
CA GLN A 452 -21.93 -23.03 13.36
C GLN A 452 -21.06 -22.39 14.47
N ARG A 453 -21.51 -21.26 15.07
CA ARG A 453 -20.78 -20.62 16.18
C ARG A 453 -20.76 -21.47 17.45
N LYS A 454 -21.88 -22.12 17.78
CA LYS A 454 -21.98 -23.00 18.96
C LYS A 454 -21.24 -24.31 18.74
N ARG A 455 -21.33 -24.86 17.54
CA ARG A 455 -20.48 -25.98 17.11
C ARG A 455 -19.01 -25.67 17.33
N SER A 456 -18.54 -24.52 16.84
CA SER A 456 -17.13 -24.12 16.97
C SER A 456 -16.73 -23.84 18.42
N PHE A 457 -17.62 -23.30 19.25
CA PHE A 457 -17.41 -23.18 20.69
C PHE A 457 -17.21 -24.54 21.37
N VAL A 458 -18.03 -25.54 21.04
CA VAL A 458 -17.93 -26.90 21.58
C VAL A 458 -16.66 -27.60 21.10
N ILE A 459 -16.33 -27.48 19.82
CA ILE A 459 -15.06 -28.01 19.27
C ILE A 459 -13.88 -27.35 19.98
N ARG A 460 -13.91 -26.03 20.22
CA ARG A 460 -12.88 -25.33 20.98
C ARG A 460 -12.75 -25.90 22.41
N ALA A 461 -13.87 -26.13 23.08
CA ALA A 461 -13.87 -26.74 24.43
C ALA A 461 -13.26 -28.15 24.42
N LEU A 462 -13.63 -28.97 23.42
CA LEU A 462 -13.05 -30.30 23.21
C LEU A 462 -11.54 -30.24 22.95
N LEU A 463 -11.08 -29.34 22.10
CA LEU A 463 -9.64 -29.18 21.83
C LEU A 463 -8.88 -28.77 23.08
N VAL A 464 -9.43 -27.86 23.89
CA VAL A 464 -8.82 -27.48 25.18
C VAL A 464 -8.73 -28.68 26.13
N THR A 465 -9.77 -29.51 26.24
CA THR A 465 -9.70 -30.72 27.07
C THR A 465 -8.67 -31.72 26.56
N LEU A 466 -8.54 -31.89 25.24
CA LEU A 466 -7.56 -32.80 24.66
C LEU A 466 -6.12 -32.25 24.81
N THR A 467 -5.91 -30.93 24.74
CA THR A 467 -4.56 -30.34 24.89
C THR A 467 -3.92 -30.58 26.25
N SER A 468 -4.69 -30.78 27.33
CA SER A 468 -4.12 -31.10 28.64
C SER A 468 -3.54 -32.51 28.72
N GLU A 469 -4.02 -33.45 27.91
CA GLU A 469 -3.55 -34.86 27.92
C GLU A 469 -2.62 -35.19 26.77
N LEU A 470 -2.64 -34.46 25.65
CA LEU A 470 -1.66 -34.62 24.57
C LEU A 470 -0.20 -34.36 25.00
N VAL A 471 0.01 -33.82 26.22
CA VAL A 471 1.34 -33.65 26.83
C VAL A 471 1.95 -34.99 27.28
N SER A 472 1.14 -36.01 27.58
CA SER A 472 1.64 -37.29 28.12
C SER A 472 1.89 -38.36 27.04
N ASN A 473 1.24 -38.28 25.89
CA ASN A 473 1.32 -39.30 24.84
C ASN A 473 1.95 -38.73 23.56
N ASN A 474 3.25 -38.99 23.35
CA ASN A 474 4.06 -38.61 22.17
C ASN A 474 3.67 -39.34 20.86
N VAL A 475 2.46 -39.87 20.77
CA VAL A 475 2.07 -40.74 19.67
C VAL A 475 1.05 -40.01 18.81
N HIS A 476 1.24 -40.11 17.49
CA HIS A 476 0.33 -39.76 16.39
C HIS A 476 0.64 -38.45 15.64
N ARG A 477 1.54 -38.58 14.65
CA ARG A 477 1.63 -37.71 13.46
C ARG A 477 0.58 -38.20 12.46
N GLY A 478 -0.56 -37.50 12.31
CA GLY A 478 -1.53 -37.89 11.27
C GLY A 478 -2.98 -37.44 11.44
N TYR A 479 -3.30 -36.52 12.35
CA TYR A 479 -4.66 -36.00 12.45
C TYR A 479 -4.91 -34.88 11.44
N GLU A 480 -5.99 -34.99 10.67
CA GLU A 480 -6.53 -33.92 9.81
C GLU A 480 -7.17 -32.80 10.65
N LEU A 481 -6.41 -32.20 11.58
CA LEU A 481 -6.85 -31.05 12.37
C LEU A 481 -7.06 -29.79 11.53
N HIS A 482 -6.49 -29.77 10.34
CA HIS A 482 -6.54 -28.64 9.43
C HIS A 482 -7.98 -28.21 9.07
N SER A 483 -8.88 -29.16 8.81
CA SER A 483 -10.28 -28.88 8.51
C SER A 483 -11.04 -28.31 9.72
N LEU A 484 -10.75 -28.84 10.91
CA LEU A 484 -11.31 -28.38 12.18
C LEU A 484 -10.82 -26.98 12.57
N LEU A 485 -9.51 -26.73 12.44
CA LEU A 485 -8.91 -25.43 12.70
C LEU A 485 -9.48 -24.37 11.75
N ASN A 486 -9.61 -24.70 10.47
CA ASN A 486 -10.24 -23.81 9.49
C ASN A 486 -11.71 -23.50 9.82
N LEU A 487 -12.50 -24.50 10.22
CA LEU A 487 -13.87 -24.28 10.66
C LEU A 487 -13.94 -23.31 11.86
N ILE A 488 -13.04 -23.47 12.83
CA ILE A 488 -12.95 -22.57 13.99
C ILE A 488 -12.59 -21.17 13.52
N LEU A 489 -11.50 -21.01 12.76
CA LEU A 489 -11.03 -19.70 12.28
C LEU A 489 -12.10 -18.98 11.43
N GLU A 490 -12.80 -19.69 10.55
CA GLU A 490 -13.89 -19.14 9.74
C GLU A 490 -15.08 -18.70 10.61
N SER A 491 -15.52 -19.55 11.55
CA SER A 491 -16.68 -19.28 12.40
C SER A 491 -16.53 -18.03 13.29
N TYR A 492 -15.29 -17.74 13.70
CA TYR A 492 -14.93 -16.57 14.50
C TYR A 492 -14.52 -15.36 13.64
N GLY A 493 -14.59 -15.47 12.32
CA GLY A 493 -14.36 -14.34 11.40
C GLY A 493 -12.87 -13.99 11.21
N VAL A 494 -11.97 -14.96 11.38
CA VAL A 494 -10.54 -14.85 11.05
C VAL A 494 -10.29 -15.08 9.55
N ASN A 495 -11.32 -15.39 8.77
CA ASN A 495 -11.26 -15.57 7.31
C ASN A 495 -11.01 -14.28 6.52
N LYS A 496 -11.04 -13.12 7.17
CA LYS A 496 -10.90 -11.81 6.55
C LYS A 496 -9.45 -11.47 6.25
N ALA A 497 -9.15 -11.10 5.00
CA ALA A 497 -7.80 -10.86 4.51
C ALA A 497 -7.48 -9.35 4.54
N ALA A 498 -7.38 -8.81 5.76
CA ALA A 498 -7.11 -7.39 5.99
C ALA A 498 -5.76 -6.91 5.40
N GLU A 499 -4.84 -7.81 5.07
CA GLU A 499 -3.58 -7.54 4.36
C GLU A 499 -3.78 -7.17 2.87
N SER A 500 -4.83 -7.65 2.22
CA SER A 500 -5.05 -7.46 0.78
C SER A 500 -6.25 -6.56 0.48
N PHE A 501 -7.31 -6.62 1.29
CA PHE A 501 -8.59 -5.94 1.05
C PHE A 501 -8.87 -4.83 2.06
N ILE A 502 -9.45 -3.71 1.59
CA ILE A 502 -9.79 -2.54 2.42
C ILE A 502 -11.06 -2.81 3.26
N GLU A 503 -12.08 -3.46 2.68
CA GLU A 503 -13.38 -3.72 3.32
C GLU A 503 -13.25 -4.55 4.62
N ASP A 504 -12.23 -5.42 4.67
CA ASP A 504 -11.99 -6.33 5.78
C ASP A 504 -11.36 -5.66 7.01
N LEU A 505 -10.73 -4.48 6.86
CA LEU A 505 -10.00 -3.79 7.92
C LEU A 505 -10.91 -3.32 9.07
N HIS A 506 -12.09 -2.80 8.75
CA HIS A 506 -13.01 -2.17 9.71
C HIS A 506 -14.03 -3.14 10.32
N SER A 507 -13.96 -4.41 9.92
CA SER A 507 -15.05 -5.35 10.14
C SER A 507 -14.88 -6.23 11.40
N SER A 508 -13.78 -6.07 12.14
CA SER A 508 -13.41 -6.92 13.28
C SER A 508 -13.67 -6.26 14.64
N ASN A 509 -14.92 -6.31 15.11
CA ASN A 509 -15.29 -5.85 16.46
C ASN A 509 -14.82 -6.80 17.60
N TRP A 510 -14.22 -7.95 17.27
CA TRP A 510 -13.87 -9.02 18.22
C TRP A 510 -12.37 -9.37 18.23
N SER A 511 -11.50 -8.38 18.07
CA SER A 511 -10.05 -8.57 17.92
C SER A 511 -9.40 -9.32 19.09
N GLN A 512 -9.81 -9.04 20.33
CA GLN A 512 -9.33 -9.73 21.53
C GLN A 512 -9.70 -11.23 21.54
N LEU A 513 -10.93 -11.55 21.13
CA LEU A 513 -11.40 -12.93 21.03
C LEU A 513 -10.61 -13.67 19.95
N ASN A 514 -10.44 -13.04 18.78
CA ASN A 514 -9.70 -13.62 17.66
C ASN A 514 -8.23 -13.88 18.03
N LYS A 515 -7.57 -12.95 18.74
CA LYS A 515 -6.24 -13.15 19.31
C LYS A 515 -6.21 -14.40 20.20
N SER A 516 -7.16 -14.55 21.13
CA SER A 516 -7.19 -15.71 22.04
C SER A 516 -7.38 -17.04 21.30
N ILE A 517 -8.14 -17.05 20.20
CA ILE A 517 -8.40 -18.24 19.40
C ILE A 517 -7.18 -18.64 18.58
N VAL A 518 -6.49 -17.68 17.97
CA VAL A 518 -5.27 -17.95 17.20
C VAL A 518 -4.13 -18.40 18.12
N LEU A 519 -4.03 -17.85 19.34
CA LEU A 519 -3.10 -18.32 20.38
C LEU A 519 -3.41 -19.76 20.85
N LEU A 520 -4.68 -20.12 20.97
CA LEU A 520 -5.05 -21.52 21.27
C LEU A 520 -4.73 -22.44 20.10
N SER A 521 -4.99 -22.00 18.87
CA SER A 521 -4.71 -22.78 17.66
C SER A 521 -3.21 -23.03 17.49
N THR A 522 -2.37 -22.04 17.80
CA THR A 522 -0.90 -22.20 17.80
C THR A 522 -0.44 -23.18 18.87
N MET A 523 -0.96 -23.08 20.10
CA MET A 523 -0.68 -24.05 21.16
C MET A 523 -1.04 -25.48 20.73
N ILE A 524 -2.20 -25.67 20.10
CA ILE A 524 -2.62 -26.98 19.60
C ILE A 524 -1.67 -27.49 18.53
N CYS A 525 -1.31 -26.66 17.54
CA CYS A 525 -0.40 -27.05 16.46
C CYS A 525 0.98 -27.44 16.99
N GLU A 526 1.51 -26.72 17.99
CA GLU A 526 2.78 -27.06 18.64
C GLU A 526 2.73 -28.40 19.36
N ARG A 527 1.63 -28.69 20.07
CA ARG A 527 1.46 -29.96 20.79
C ARG A 527 1.29 -31.15 19.85
N VAL A 528 0.71 -30.93 18.67
CA VAL A 528 0.55 -31.96 17.64
C VAL A 528 1.77 -32.05 16.71
N CYS A 529 2.82 -31.26 16.97
CA CYS A 529 4.04 -31.18 16.16
C CYS A 529 3.81 -30.72 14.71
N ASP A 530 2.74 -29.97 14.43
CA ASP A 530 2.51 -29.29 13.15
C ASP A 530 3.11 -27.88 13.18
N PHE A 531 4.43 -27.83 13.04
CA PHE A 531 5.20 -26.59 13.15
C PHE A 531 4.96 -25.63 11.98
N ASN A 532 4.57 -26.13 10.81
CA ASN A 532 4.28 -25.30 9.63
C ASN A 532 3.06 -24.41 9.88
N ASN A 533 1.94 -25.01 10.30
CA ASN A 533 0.73 -24.26 10.61
C ASN A 533 0.88 -23.38 11.86
N ALA A 534 1.68 -23.81 12.84
CA ALA A 534 2.01 -22.99 14.00
C ALA A 534 2.73 -21.70 13.61
N VAL A 535 3.74 -21.76 12.73
CA VAL A 535 4.45 -20.57 12.22
C VAL A 535 3.50 -19.64 11.47
N VAL A 536 2.63 -20.18 10.60
CA VAL A 536 1.67 -19.39 9.81
C VAL A 536 0.66 -18.67 10.72
N LEU A 537 0.15 -19.35 11.75
CA LEU A 537 -0.77 -18.73 12.71
C LEU A 537 -0.08 -17.64 13.55
N LYS A 538 1.19 -17.84 13.93
CA LYS A 538 2.00 -16.83 14.64
C LYS A 538 2.33 -15.62 13.75
N SER A 539 2.65 -15.84 12.47
CA SER A 539 2.85 -14.73 11.53
C SER A 539 1.55 -13.95 11.30
N LEU A 540 0.40 -14.65 11.25
CA LEU A 540 -0.92 -14.02 11.14
C LEU A 540 -1.22 -13.11 12.36
N LEU A 541 -0.83 -13.51 13.57
CA LEU A 541 -0.92 -12.65 14.77
C LEU A 541 -0.14 -11.33 14.58
N LEU A 542 1.11 -11.42 14.10
CA LEU A 542 1.96 -10.25 13.84
C LEU A 542 1.46 -9.39 12.67
N THR A 543 0.69 -9.97 11.74
CA THR A 543 0.19 -9.24 10.56
C THR A 543 -1.14 -8.52 10.86
N ARG A 544 -2.16 -9.25 11.33
CA ARG A 544 -3.55 -8.75 11.45
C ARG A 544 -3.88 -8.17 12.83
N TYR A 545 -3.18 -8.63 13.87
CA TYR A 545 -3.53 -8.34 15.26
C TYR A 545 -2.46 -7.52 15.99
N LEU A 546 -1.56 -6.87 15.25
CA LEU A 546 -0.44 -6.09 15.80
C LEU A 546 -0.88 -5.07 16.86
N ASN A 547 -1.97 -4.32 16.60
CA ASN A 547 -2.50 -3.31 17.53
C ASN A 547 -3.05 -3.89 18.84
N THR A 548 -3.30 -5.21 18.91
CA THR A 548 -3.79 -5.89 20.12
C THR A 548 -2.71 -6.66 20.87
N LEU A 549 -1.49 -6.70 20.32
CA LEU A 549 -0.34 -7.36 20.93
C LEU A 549 0.48 -6.35 21.71
N THR A 550 0.86 -6.70 22.93
CA THR A 550 1.82 -5.94 23.71
C THR A 550 3.23 -6.09 23.12
N ASP A 551 4.11 -5.13 23.39
CA ASP A 551 5.50 -5.15 22.91
C ASP A 551 6.24 -6.44 23.34
N ASN A 552 6.00 -6.92 24.56
CA ASN A 552 6.56 -8.17 25.07
C ASN A 552 6.03 -9.42 24.36
N GLU A 553 4.74 -9.47 24.05
CA GLU A 553 4.14 -10.58 23.29
C GLU A 553 4.70 -10.64 21.87
N GLN A 554 4.92 -9.48 21.21
CA GLN A 554 5.51 -9.43 19.87
C GLN A 554 6.92 -10.03 19.86
N ILE A 555 7.75 -9.67 20.84
CA ILE A 555 9.12 -10.19 20.99
C ILE A 555 9.10 -11.69 21.28
N LYS A 556 8.21 -12.14 22.17
CA LYS A 556 8.06 -13.56 22.52
C LYS A 556 7.67 -14.39 21.29
N ILE A 557 6.66 -13.94 20.53
CA ILE A 557 6.21 -14.62 19.30
C ILE A 557 7.35 -14.71 18.28
N LEU A 558 8.12 -13.63 18.08
CA LEU A 558 9.26 -13.63 17.16
C LEU A 558 10.34 -14.65 17.58
N ASN A 559 10.67 -14.70 18.87
CA ASN A 559 11.66 -15.64 19.40
C ASN A 559 11.22 -17.09 19.23
N GLU A 560 9.94 -17.36 19.43
CA GLU A 560 9.35 -18.69 19.20
C GLU A 560 9.33 -19.06 17.71
N ILE A 561 9.01 -18.12 16.80
CA ILE A 561 9.12 -18.38 15.34
C ILE A 561 10.57 -18.72 14.98
N LYS A 562 11.54 -17.97 15.51
CA LYS A 562 12.97 -18.21 15.28
C LYS A 562 13.43 -19.56 15.83
N SER A 563 12.96 -19.96 17.01
CA SER A 563 13.33 -21.27 17.60
C SER A 563 12.71 -22.42 16.82
N ILE A 564 11.43 -22.33 16.45
CA ILE A 564 10.74 -23.36 15.66
C ILE A 564 11.38 -23.51 14.28
N SER A 565 11.72 -22.39 13.62
CA SER A 565 12.39 -22.40 12.32
C SER A 565 13.78 -23.02 12.39
N LYS A 566 14.59 -22.67 13.39
CA LYS A 566 15.94 -23.25 13.57
C LYS A 566 15.92 -24.74 13.87
N ASN A 567 14.97 -25.20 14.68
CA ASN A 567 14.96 -26.59 15.15
C ASN A 567 14.34 -27.56 14.14
N ASN A 568 13.44 -27.10 13.27
CA ASN A 568 12.63 -27.96 12.40
C ASN A 568 12.76 -27.64 10.88
N ASP A 569 13.68 -26.74 10.50
CA ASP A 569 13.92 -26.29 9.11
C ASP A 569 12.65 -25.83 8.38
N VAL A 570 11.81 -25.07 9.08
CA VAL A 570 10.55 -24.54 8.53
C VAL A 570 10.80 -23.21 7.82
N ALA A 571 10.36 -23.13 6.57
CA ALA A 571 10.36 -21.92 5.76
C ALA A 571 9.43 -20.85 6.37
N VAL A 572 10.04 -19.80 6.93
CA VAL A 572 9.33 -18.61 7.43
C VAL A 572 9.34 -17.54 6.35
N HIS A 573 8.22 -16.86 6.19
CA HIS A 573 8.09 -15.67 5.38
C HIS A 573 7.93 -14.44 6.28
N HIS A 574 8.40 -13.28 5.84
CA HIS A 574 8.23 -12.01 6.53
C HIS A 574 6.75 -11.63 6.65
N PHE A 575 6.36 -11.19 7.84
CA PHE A 575 4.96 -10.94 8.22
C PHE A 575 4.39 -9.60 7.72
N ASP A 576 5.22 -8.59 7.44
CA ASP A 576 4.75 -7.29 6.92
C ASP A 576 4.81 -7.28 5.39
N PRO A 577 3.67 -7.19 4.70
CA PRO A 577 3.65 -7.03 3.25
C PRO A 577 4.12 -5.63 2.79
N TYR A 578 4.05 -4.60 3.63
CA TYR A 578 4.34 -3.19 3.29
C TYR A 578 5.76 -2.74 3.60
N LEU A 579 6.71 -3.69 3.68
CA LEU A 579 8.09 -3.40 4.08
C LEU A 579 8.74 -2.30 3.23
N VAL A 580 8.50 -2.29 1.91
CA VAL A 580 9.07 -1.30 0.96
C VAL A 580 8.05 -0.21 0.65
N ARG A 581 8.35 1.03 1.05
CA ARG A 581 7.47 2.20 0.88
C ARG A 581 7.78 3.01 -0.37
N ASP A 582 9.06 3.27 -0.62
CA ASP A 582 9.49 4.05 -1.77
C ASP A 582 10.88 3.63 -2.24
N ILE A 583 11.16 3.90 -3.51
CA ILE A 583 12.48 3.76 -4.13
C ILE A 583 12.72 4.95 -5.05
N GLU A 584 13.87 5.57 -4.87
CA GLU A 584 14.34 6.70 -5.66
C GLU A 584 15.81 6.51 -6.02
N VAL A 585 16.19 6.95 -7.22
CA VAL A 585 17.59 6.96 -7.65
C VAL A 585 18.17 8.33 -7.32
N LEU A 586 19.28 8.33 -6.58
CA LEU A 586 20.05 9.56 -6.39
C LEU A 586 20.72 9.90 -7.72
N LYS A 587 20.54 11.14 -8.16
CA LYS A 587 21.08 11.61 -9.45
C LYS A 587 22.60 11.39 -9.45
N PRO A 588 23.15 10.58 -10.37
CA PRO A 588 24.59 10.37 -10.41
C PRO A 588 25.29 11.68 -10.77
N ASN A 589 26.49 11.88 -10.22
CA ASN A 589 27.34 13.01 -10.57
C ASN A 589 27.67 12.92 -12.05
N ASN A 590 27.27 13.93 -12.84
CA ASN A 590 27.45 13.99 -14.29
C ASN A 590 26.68 12.90 -15.10
N ALA A 591 25.39 12.74 -14.80
CA ALA A 591 24.50 11.88 -15.59
C ALA A 591 24.47 12.29 -17.08
N PRO A 592 24.55 11.33 -18.03
CA PRO A 592 24.46 11.65 -19.44
C PRO A 592 23.09 12.21 -19.82
N LYS A 593 23.08 13.13 -20.77
CA LYS A 593 21.86 13.70 -21.36
C LYS A 593 21.78 13.31 -22.82
N LYS A 594 20.61 12.82 -23.25
CA LYS A 594 20.35 12.56 -24.66
C LYS A 594 20.25 13.89 -25.42
N GLN A 595 21.08 14.05 -26.44
CA GLN A 595 20.97 15.18 -27.35
C GLN A 595 19.99 14.81 -28.47
N ASN A 596 18.83 15.47 -28.50
CA ASN A 596 17.95 15.40 -29.66
C ASN A 596 18.62 16.21 -30.77
N LYS A 597 18.98 15.57 -31.89
CA LYS A 597 19.31 16.28 -33.13
C LYS A 597 18.05 16.95 -33.65
N GLU A 598 17.84 18.17 -33.20
CA GLU A 598 17.18 19.29 -33.84
C GLU A 598 17.05 20.34 -32.74
N ASP A 599 17.56 21.56 -32.98
CA ASP A 599 16.95 22.75 -32.38
C ASP A 599 15.44 22.53 -32.42
N PRO A 600 14.66 22.82 -31.36
CA PRO A 600 13.22 22.75 -31.49
C PRO A 600 12.88 23.57 -32.73
N LYS A 601 12.45 22.89 -33.81
CA LYS A 601 11.90 23.55 -34.98
C LYS A 601 10.84 24.43 -34.36
N ILE A 602 11.14 25.73 -34.30
CA ILE A 602 10.18 26.74 -33.92
C ILE A 602 9.05 26.46 -34.87
N ASN A 603 7.98 25.86 -34.34
CA ASN A 603 6.79 25.56 -35.10
C ASN A 603 6.47 26.86 -35.83
N LYS A 604 6.45 26.81 -37.16
CA LYS A 604 5.97 27.89 -38.03
C LYS A 604 4.47 28.06 -37.83
N LYS A 605 4.06 28.39 -36.60
CA LYS A 605 2.74 28.88 -36.21
C LYS A 605 2.98 29.98 -35.18
N ASP A 606 3.02 31.18 -35.71
CA ASP A 606 2.81 32.49 -35.08
C ASP A 606 3.75 32.91 -33.93
N PRO A 607 4.64 33.92 -34.15
CA PRO A 607 5.57 34.42 -33.13
C PRO A 607 4.94 35.40 -32.12
N PHE A 608 3.60 35.49 -32.03
CA PHE A 608 2.89 36.53 -31.27
C PHE A 608 1.85 36.05 -30.25
N ILE A 609 1.58 34.74 -30.12
CA ILE A 609 0.60 34.25 -29.15
C ILE A 609 1.31 33.44 -28.06
N TYR A 610 1.66 34.11 -26.96
CA TYR A 610 1.97 33.45 -25.70
C TYR A 610 0.69 32.76 -25.21
N ASN A 611 0.66 31.43 -25.22
CA ASN A 611 -0.45 30.64 -24.66
C ASN A 611 -0.20 30.41 -23.15
N PRO A 612 -0.89 31.11 -22.23
CA PRO A 612 -0.69 30.94 -20.78
C PRO A 612 -1.24 29.61 -20.26
N PHE A 613 -1.99 28.88 -21.10
CA PHE A 613 -2.64 27.60 -20.79
C PHE A 613 -2.03 26.41 -21.53
N ALA A 614 -0.97 26.62 -22.31
CA ALA A 614 -0.09 25.50 -22.63
C ALA A 614 0.52 25.06 -21.31
N VAL A 615 0.06 23.92 -20.80
CA VAL A 615 0.61 23.26 -19.62
C VAL A 615 2.08 23.03 -19.92
N VAL A 616 2.93 23.95 -19.48
CA VAL A 616 4.34 23.68 -19.33
C VAL A 616 4.38 22.63 -18.25
N ASP A 617 4.51 21.37 -18.64
CA ASP A 617 4.75 20.24 -17.74
C ASP A 617 6.03 20.54 -16.95
N LYS A 618 5.88 21.30 -15.87
CA LYS A 618 6.95 21.67 -14.93
C LYS A 618 7.41 20.48 -14.08
N THR A 619 7.10 19.26 -14.50
CA THR A 619 7.59 18.00 -13.93
C THR A 619 7.96 17.00 -15.02
N SER A 620 8.53 17.46 -16.14
CA SER A 620 9.52 16.62 -16.83
C SER A 620 10.77 16.63 -15.95
N ALA A 621 10.77 15.86 -14.86
CA ALA A 621 12.01 15.54 -14.16
C ALA A 621 12.95 15.04 -15.25
N ALA A 622 14.04 15.78 -15.51
CA ALA A 622 15.00 15.44 -16.55
C ALA A 622 15.25 13.93 -16.50
N GLU A 623 14.91 13.22 -17.58
CA GLU A 623 15.04 11.76 -17.63
C GLU A 623 16.45 11.40 -17.18
N VAL A 624 16.57 10.74 -16.04
CA VAL A 624 17.86 10.38 -15.47
C VAL A 624 18.32 9.13 -16.21
N TYR A 625 19.30 9.29 -17.08
CA TYR A 625 19.95 8.19 -17.76
C TYR A 625 21.05 7.63 -16.86
N LEU A 626 21.04 6.31 -16.66
CA LEU A 626 22.10 5.57 -15.97
C LEU A 626 23.08 5.02 -17.01
N VAL A 627 24.30 4.70 -16.60
CA VAL A 627 25.33 4.16 -17.50
C VAL A 627 25.65 2.74 -17.07
N GLN A 628 25.70 1.82 -18.04
CA GLN A 628 26.12 0.45 -17.82
C GLN A 628 27.50 0.42 -17.13
N ASP A 629 27.65 -0.50 -16.18
CA ASP A 629 28.88 -0.69 -15.39
C ASP A 629 29.33 0.44 -14.45
N GLU A 630 28.56 1.52 -14.31
CA GLU A 630 28.85 2.58 -13.34
C GLU A 630 28.06 2.42 -12.03
N TYR A 631 28.65 2.86 -10.91
CA TYR A 631 27.99 2.79 -9.61
C TYR A 631 26.86 3.83 -9.50
N VAL A 632 25.69 3.37 -9.06
CA VAL A 632 24.48 4.17 -8.84
C VAL A 632 23.97 3.95 -7.42
N GLU A 633 23.63 5.05 -6.74
CA GLU A 633 23.06 5.00 -5.40
C GLU A 633 21.52 5.00 -5.45
N PHE A 634 20.90 3.94 -4.94
CA PHE A 634 19.46 3.86 -4.72
C PHE A 634 19.11 4.21 -3.28
N GLN A 635 18.11 5.07 -3.10
CA GLN A 635 17.52 5.34 -1.80
C GLN A 635 16.22 4.52 -1.66
N ILE A 636 16.18 3.57 -0.72
CA ILE A 636 15.01 2.75 -0.44
C ILE A 636 14.42 3.12 0.91
N SER A 637 13.13 3.45 0.94
CA SER A 637 12.38 3.70 2.17
C SER A 637 11.76 2.42 2.69
N LEU A 638 12.16 2.00 3.89
CA LEU A 638 11.70 0.78 4.56
C LEU A 638 10.95 1.10 5.85
N GLN A 639 9.90 0.32 6.14
CA GLN A 639 9.09 0.47 7.34
C GLN A 639 9.33 -0.69 8.32
N ASN A 640 9.38 -0.38 9.62
CA ASN A 640 9.27 -1.35 10.71
C ASN A 640 8.14 -0.94 11.68
N PRO A 641 6.96 -1.58 11.62
CA PRO A 641 5.87 -1.28 12.55
C PRO A 641 5.99 -2.01 13.91
N TYR A 642 6.96 -2.90 14.09
CA TYR A 642 7.07 -3.79 15.25
C TYR A 642 7.85 -3.16 16.40
N ALA A 643 7.63 -3.69 17.61
CA ALA A 643 8.37 -3.30 18.81
C ALA A 643 9.81 -3.88 18.90
N PHE A 644 10.27 -4.61 17.88
CA PHE A 644 11.62 -5.20 17.81
C PHE A 644 12.39 -4.74 16.56
N GLN A 645 13.72 -4.88 16.60
CA GLN A 645 14.60 -4.57 15.48
C GLN A 645 14.49 -5.60 14.34
N LEU A 646 14.44 -5.12 13.09
CA LEU A 646 14.48 -5.96 11.90
C LEU A 646 15.91 -5.97 11.32
N ASN A 647 16.46 -7.16 11.11
CA ASN A 647 17.77 -7.32 10.46
C ASN A 647 17.55 -7.77 9.02
N ILE A 648 17.98 -6.97 8.06
CA ILE A 648 17.93 -7.29 6.63
C ILE A 648 19.28 -7.87 6.25
N ASN A 649 19.27 -9.08 5.69
CA ASN A 649 20.47 -9.84 5.33
C ASN A 649 20.85 -9.74 3.84
N SER A 650 19.89 -9.45 2.96
CA SER A 650 20.17 -9.12 1.56
C SER A 650 19.00 -8.36 0.94
N ILE A 651 19.32 -7.46 0.01
CA ILE A 651 18.39 -6.78 -0.88
C ILE A 651 18.89 -7.00 -2.30
N GLU A 652 18.07 -7.59 -3.14
CA GLU A 652 18.35 -7.86 -4.55
C GLU A 652 17.38 -7.03 -5.40
N ILE A 653 17.95 -6.22 -6.30
CA ILE A 653 17.21 -5.44 -7.30
C ILE A 653 17.41 -6.16 -8.65
N PRO A 654 16.35 -6.43 -9.42
CA PRO A 654 16.47 -7.10 -10.71
C PRO A 654 17.36 -6.29 -11.67
N ASP A 655 18.28 -6.95 -12.38
CA ASP A 655 19.25 -6.37 -13.33
C ASP A 655 20.35 -5.45 -12.74
N PHE A 656 20.45 -5.37 -11.42
CA PHE A 656 21.50 -4.63 -10.71
C PHE A 656 22.30 -5.53 -9.76
N GLU A 657 23.62 -5.37 -9.76
CA GLU A 657 24.50 -5.94 -8.75
C GLU A 657 24.55 -5.03 -7.51
N VAL A 658 24.28 -5.57 -6.33
CA VAL A 658 24.20 -4.81 -5.07
C VAL A 658 25.41 -5.10 -4.18
N PHE A 659 26.09 -4.05 -3.69
CA PHE A 659 27.36 -4.20 -2.96
C PHE A 659 27.23 -4.15 -1.43
N LYS A 660 26.13 -3.62 -0.87
CA LYS A 660 25.87 -3.56 0.58
C LYS A 660 24.69 -4.44 0.96
N ASN A 661 24.92 -5.41 1.85
CA ASN A 661 23.94 -6.47 2.10
C ASN A 661 23.35 -6.50 3.51
N HIS A 662 23.79 -5.68 4.46
CA HIS A 662 23.26 -5.73 5.84
C HIS A 662 22.75 -4.38 6.35
N PHE A 663 21.49 -4.36 6.79
CA PHE A 663 20.84 -3.17 7.37
C PHE A 663 20.05 -3.56 8.62
N ILE A 664 20.04 -2.69 9.62
CA ILE A 664 19.26 -2.84 10.84
C ILE A 664 18.21 -1.73 10.88
N ILE A 665 16.92 -2.09 10.95
CA ILE A 665 15.82 -1.14 11.09
C ILE A 665 15.35 -1.14 12.54
N PRO A 666 15.40 0.00 13.24
CA PRO A 666 14.98 0.12 14.63
C PRO A 666 13.46 -0.07 14.77
N PRO A 667 12.98 -0.42 15.97
CA PRO A 667 11.56 -0.64 16.23
C PRO A 667 10.72 0.62 15.96
N LYS A 668 9.49 0.43 15.48
CA LYS A 668 8.47 1.49 15.27
C LYS A 668 9.00 2.69 14.45
N SER A 669 9.74 2.45 13.36
CA SER A 669 10.41 3.48 12.57
C SER A 669 10.26 3.31 11.06
N ASN A 670 10.41 4.40 10.31
CA ASN A 670 10.57 4.41 8.85
C ASN A 670 11.96 4.97 8.54
N ILE A 671 12.81 4.19 7.87
CA ILE A 671 14.20 4.59 7.54
C ILE A 671 14.42 4.55 6.04
N THR A 672 15.18 5.53 5.53
CA THR A 672 15.69 5.51 4.17
C THR A 672 17.13 5.00 4.18
N ILE A 673 17.40 3.93 3.41
CA ILE A 673 18.73 3.34 3.26
C ILE A 673 19.30 3.68 1.89
N THR A 674 20.62 3.88 1.81
CA THR A 674 21.34 4.08 0.55
C THR A 674 22.08 2.81 0.14
N LEU A 675 21.77 2.31 -1.06
CA LEU A 675 22.34 1.11 -1.66
C LEU A 675 23.22 1.50 -2.84
N LEU A 676 24.48 1.08 -2.81
CA LEU A 676 25.37 1.17 -3.95
C LEU A 676 25.09 -0.03 -4.86
N THR A 677 24.77 0.25 -6.12
CA THR A 677 24.40 -0.75 -7.11
C THR A 677 25.10 -0.52 -8.44
N LYS A 678 25.21 -1.55 -9.27
CA LYS A 678 25.81 -1.47 -10.61
C LYS A 678 24.86 -2.11 -11.63
N PRO A 679 24.41 -1.39 -12.67
CA PRO A 679 23.54 -1.94 -13.71
C PRO A 679 24.32 -2.90 -14.63
N LEU A 680 23.76 -4.09 -14.88
CA LEU A 680 24.40 -5.13 -15.69
C LEU A 680 24.09 -5.00 -17.18
N ASN A 681 22.86 -4.61 -17.52
CA ASN A 681 22.35 -4.56 -18.90
C ASN A 681 21.94 -3.14 -19.29
N HIS A 682 22.10 -2.79 -20.57
CA HIS A 682 21.57 -1.54 -21.14
C HIS A 682 20.11 -1.72 -21.61
N GLY A 683 19.32 -0.64 -21.60
CA GLY A 683 17.91 -0.67 -22.00
C GLY A 683 16.97 0.00 -21.00
N LYS A 684 15.66 -0.09 -21.26
CA LYS A 684 14.63 0.37 -20.32
C LYS A 684 14.31 -0.72 -19.31
N ILE A 685 14.43 -0.42 -18.02
CA ILE A 685 14.17 -1.34 -16.92
C ILE A 685 13.06 -0.78 -16.03
N ASP A 686 12.01 -1.57 -15.83
CA ASP A 686 10.89 -1.22 -14.95
C ASP A 686 10.98 -2.01 -13.64
N ILE A 687 11.35 -1.32 -12.56
CA ILE A 687 11.42 -1.91 -11.22
C ILE A 687 10.06 -1.80 -10.56
N ASN A 688 9.35 -2.93 -10.49
CA ASN A 688 8.05 -3.05 -9.83
C ASN A 688 8.13 -3.73 -8.46
N GLN A 689 9.17 -4.56 -8.25
CA GLN A 689 9.34 -5.39 -7.07
C GLN A 689 10.82 -5.48 -6.68
N ILE A 690 11.08 -5.60 -5.38
CA ILE A 690 12.42 -5.75 -4.81
C ILE A 690 12.46 -7.01 -3.98
N LYS A 691 13.50 -7.84 -4.15
CA LYS A 691 13.63 -9.08 -3.40
C LYS A 691 14.41 -8.80 -2.11
N VAL A 692 13.78 -9.02 -0.96
CA VAL A 692 14.37 -8.72 0.36
C VAL A 692 14.40 -9.98 1.21
N LYS A 693 15.53 -10.22 1.88
CA LYS A 693 15.70 -11.30 2.86
C LYS A 693 15.85 -10.71 4.25
N VAL A 694 14.85 -10.94 5.10
CA VAL A 694 14.82 -10.49 6.50
C VAL A 694 15.18 -11.65 7.42
N PHE A 695 16.15 -11.47 8.32
CA PHE A 695 16.75 -12.55 9.11
C PHE A 695 17.19 -13.74 8.22
N ASN A 696 17.15 -14.96 8.74
CA ASN A 696 17.37 -16.21 7.98
C ASN A 696 16.07 -16.73 7.34
N PHE A 697 15.10 -15.86 7.06
CA PHE A 697 13.84 -16.25 6.43
C PHE A 697 14.00 -16.40 4.90
N VAL A 698 12.95 -16.89 4.25
CA VAL A 698 12.91 -17.03 2.78
C VAL A 698 12.87 -15.64 2.15
N ALA A 699 13.66 -15.43 1.09
CA ALA A 699 13.65 -14.18 0.35
C ALA A 699 12.29 -13.98 -0.37
N GLN A 700 11.72 -12.79 -0.27
CA GLN A 700 10.40 -12.45 -0.82
C GLN A 700 10.46 -11.23 -1.72
N ASN A 701 9.57 -11.17 -2.70
CA ASN A 701 9.41 -10.03 -3.58
C ASN A 701 8.42 -9.02 -2.97
N PHE A 702 8.88 -7.79 -2.78
CA PHE A 702 8.08 -6.69 -2.24
C PHE A 702 7.71 -5.67 -3.30
N LYS A 703 6.40 -5.45 -3.50
CA LYS A 703 5.88 -4.35 -4.33
C LYS A 703 6.08 -3.01 -3.59
N ILE A 704 6.33 -1.93 -4.32
CA ILE A 704 6.58 -0.60 -3.74
C ILE A 704 5.25 0.05 -3.31
N ALA A 705 5.03 0.18 -2.00
CA ALA A 705 3.76 0.57 -1.38
C ALA A 705 3.73 2.06 -0.96
N ARG A 706 3.26 2.96 -1.84
CA ARG A 706 3.34 4.42 -1.62
C ARG A 706 2.28 4.96 -0.65
N VAL A 707 1.00 4.89 -1.03
CA VAL A 707 -0.11 5.47 -0.25
C VAL A 707 -1.26 4.46 -0.13
N GLN A 708 -1.75 4.27 1.10
CA GLN A 708 -2.95 3.46 1.36
C GLN A 708 -4.16 4.12 0.71
N LYS A 709 -4.96 3.35 -0.03
CA LYS A 709 -6.22 3.85 -0.60
C LYS A 709 -7.20 4.07 0.55
N SER A 710 -7.62 5.31 0.77
CA SER A 710 -8.69 5.65 1.71
C SER A 710 -10.01 5.80 0.96
N GLU A 711 -10.98 4.91 1.21
CA GLU A 711 -12.36 5.15 0.78
C GLU A 711 -13.15 5.84 1.88
N ASN A 712 -13.93 6.85 1.49
CA ASN A 712 -14.99 7.40 2.32
C ASN A 712 -16.05 6.31 2.55
N PHE A 713 -16.42 6.12 3.82
CA PHE A 713 -17.35 5.12 4.32
C PHE A 713 -18.56 4.85 3.41
N THR A 714 -18.50 3.78 2.62
CA THR A 714 -19.69 3.13 2.08
C THR A 714 -20.19 2.12 3.12
N LYS A 715 -21.48 2.16 3.44
CA LYS A 715 -22.12 1.21 4.36
C LYS A 715 -21.80 -0.22 3.88
N LEU A 716 -21.14 -1.01 4.75
CA LEU A 716 -20.88 -2.44 4.55
C LEU A 716 -22.16 -3.14 4.06
N LYS A 717 -22.21 -3.48 2.78
CA LYS A 717 -23.10 -4.54 2.30
C LYS A 717 -22.51 -5.86 2.79
N ASN A 718 -23.37 -6.70 3.35
CA ASN A 718 -23.05 -7.99 3.97
C ASN A 718 -21.91 -8.72 3.24
N GLY A 719 -20.84 -8.98 3.99
CA GLY A 719 -19.58 -9.53 3.49
C GLY A 719 -19.78 -10.73 2.57
N ALA A 720 -19.16 -10.64 1.39
CA ALA A 720 -19.00 -11.79 0.52
C ALA A 720 -18.31 -12.90 1.33
N LYS A 721 -18.89 -14.10 1.31
CA LYS A 721 -18.26 -15.29 1.88
C LYS A 721 -16.99 -15.56 1.08
N ALA A 722 -15.83 -15.17 1.62
CA ALA A 722 -14.56 -15.69 1.13
C ALA A 722 -14.58 -17.21 1.32
N LYS A 723 -14.85 -17.95 0.23
CA LYS A 723 -14.78 -19.40 0.19
C LYS A 723 -13.30 -19.77 0.01
N GLY A 724 -12.65 -20.15 1.10
CA GLY A 724 -11.26 -20.58 1.05
C GLY A 724 -10.74 -20.92 2.43
N ASP A 725 -9.81 -21.86 2.47
CA ASP A 725 -9.06 -22.23 3.67
C ASP A 725 -8.18 -21.06 4.11
N VAL A 726 -8.45 -20.54 5.30
CA VAL A 726 -7.89 -19.28 5.83
C VAL A 726 -6.37 -19.28 5.80
N LEU A 727 -5.76 -20.42 6.17
CA LEU A 727 -4.30 -20.56 6.25
C LEU A 727 -3.66 -20.61 4.87
N THR A 728 -4.29 -21.31 3.92
CA THR A 728 -3.78 -21.38 2.54
C THR A 728 -3.91 -20.05 1.80
N VAL A 729 -5.01 -19.33 2.01
CA VAL A 729 -5.23 -18.00 1.41
C VAL A 729 -4.20 -17.01 1.95
N TYR A 730 -4.01 -16.97 3.27
CA TYR A 730 -2.99 -16.10 3.88
C TYR A 730 -1.58 -16.43 3.37
N ARG A 731 -1.21 -17.72 3.26
CA ARG A 731 0.09 -18.12 2.73
C ARG A 731 0.29 -17.66 1.29
N LYS A 732 -0.72 -17.83 0.43
CA LYS A 732 -0.69 -17.37 -0.98
C LYS A 732 -0.55 -15.85 -1.09
N ASN A 733 -1.30 -15.10 -0.28
CA ASN A 733 -1.24 -13.63 -0.28
C ASN A 733 0.14 -13.13 0.11
N LEU A 734 0.78 -13.79 1.08
CA LEU A 734 2.08 -13.41 1.60
C LEU A 734 3.25 -13.88 0.70
N THR A 735 3.10 -14.99 -0.04
CA THR A 735 4.08 -15.41 -1.05
C THR A 735 4.04 -14.56 -2.31
N ASN A 736 2.83 -14.19 -2.77
CA ASN A 736 2.63 -13.43 -4.00
C ASN A 736 2.68 -11.91 -3.78
N ASN A 737 2.63 -11.49 -2.51
CA ASN A 737 2.55 -10.11 -2.07
C ASN A 737 1.47 -9.29 -2.79
N ASP A 738 0.22 -9.77 -2.67
CA ASP A 738 -0.95 -9.11 -3.28
C ASP A 738 -1.50 -7.99 -2.40
N ILE A 739 -1.05 -6.77 -2.73
CA ILE A 739 -1.34 -5.53 -2.04
C ILE A 739 -2.17 -4.54 -2.89
N SER A 740 -2.32 -4.78 -4.19
CA SER A 740 -2.79 -3.80 -5.19
C SER A 740 -4.18 -3.21 -4.91
N GLU A 741 -5.04 -3.94 -4.21
CA GLU A 741 -6.36 -3.43 -3.81
C GLU A 741 -6.29 -2.46 -2.63
N ARG A 742 -5.32 -2.64 -1.70
CA ARG A 742 -5.17 -1.82 -0.49
C ARG A 742 -4.26 -0.60 -0.63
N VAL A 743 -3.25 -0.65 -1.51
CA VAL A 743 -2.24 0.43 -1.66
C VAL A 743 -2.01 0.75 -3.13
N ILE A 744 -1.71 2.02 -3.40
CA ILE A 744 -1.24 2.48 -4.72
C ILE A 744 0.22 2.07 -4.88
N THR A 745 0.50 1.18 -5.83
CA THR A 745 1.85 0.72 -6.16
C THR A 745 2.55 1.68 -7.11
N LYS A 746 3.85 1.94 -6.88
CA LYS A 746 4.72 2.73 -7.77
C LYS A 746 5.56 1.76 -8.62
N SER A 747 5.73 2.06 -9.90
CA SER A 747 6.76 1.47 -10.76
C SER A 747 7.85 2.52 -11.03
N LEU A 748 9.11 2.12 -10.97
CA LEU A 748 10.24 2.99 -11.29
C LEU A 748 10.83 2.55 -12.64
N SER A 749 10.61 3.36 -13.69
CA SER A 749 11.20 3.15 -15.01
C SER A 749 12.54 3.87 -15.12
N LEU A 750 13.58 3.14 -15.48
CA LEU A 750 14.96 3.64 -15.62
C LEU A 750 15.46 3.38 -17.04
N ASN A 751 16.17 4.35 -17.61
CA ASN A 751 16.81 4.21 -18.91
C ASN A 751 18.32 4.03 -18.69
N ILE A 752 18.85 2.85 -19.00
CA ILE A 752 20.29 2.56 -18.91
C ILE A 752 20.91 2.67 -20.32
N THR A 753 21.91 3.52 -20.43
CA THR A 753 22.72 3.76 -21.63
C THR A 753 23.91 2.80 -21.66
N PRO A 754 24.45 2.48 -22.85
CA PRO A 754 25.69 1.71 -22.97
C PRO A 754 26.87 2.48 -22.35
N PRO A 755 28.02 1.82 -22.11
CA PRO A 755 29.21 2.43 -21.52
C PRO A 755 29.53 3.79 -22.16
N GLN A 756 29.73 4.81 -21.34
CA GLN A 756 29.99 6.19 -21.78
C GLN A 756 31.41 6.62 -21.41
N PRO A 757 32.02 7.52 -22.20
CA PRO A 757 33.33 8.05 -21.84
C PRO A 757 33.29 8.88 -20.55
N ASN A 758 34.42 8.99 -19.87
CA ASN A 758 34.57 9.80 -18.65
C ASN A 758 35.84 10.66 -18.73
N LEU A 759 35.65 11.97 -18.89
CA LEU A 759 36.72 12.95 -18.99
C LEU A 759 37.01 13.56 -17.61
N GLN A 760 38.26 13.46 -17.16
CA GLN A 760 38.71 14.02 -15.88
C GLN A 760 39.77 15.11 -16.10
N LEU A 761 39.69 16.15 -15.27
CA LEU A 761 40.74 17.16 -15.13
C LEU A 761 41.80 16.67 -14.13
N LEU A 762 43.08 16.62 -14.54
CA LEU A 762 44.17 16.10 -13.71
C LEU A 762 44.67 17.11 -12.65
N SER A 763 44.65 18.40 -12.98
CA SER A 763 45.13 19.47 -12.10
C SER A 763 44.12 20.62 -12.04
N PRO A 764 43.90 21.24 -10.86
CA PRO A 764 43.07 22.43 -10.77
C PRO A 764 43.66 23.56 -11.64
N PRO A 765 42.82 24.38 -12.30
CA PRO A 765 43.31 25.47 -13.14
C PRO A 765 44.01 26.54 -12.30
N GLU A 766 45.03 27.18 -12.86
CA GLU A 766 45.70 28.31 -12.23
C GLU A 766 44.76 29.50 -12.04
N GLN A 767 44.91 30.22 -10.92
CA GLN A 767 44.21 31.49 -10.72
C GLN A 767 44.80 32.56 -11.64
N VAL A 768 43.93 33.28 -12.33
CA VAL A 768 44.31 34.31 -13.29
C VAL A 768 44.05 35.68 -12.69
N ILE A 769 45.09 36.52 -12.64
CA ILE A 769 44.97 37.93 -12.26
C ILE A 769 45.26 38.74 -13.52
N LEU A 770 44.30 39.58 -13.91
CA LEU A 770 44.35 40.37 -15.13
C LEU A 770 43.96 41.82 -14.80
N LEU A 771 44.41 42.74 -15.65
CA LEU A 771 43.84 44.06 -15.73
C LEU A 771 42.81 44.11 -16.85
N GLU A 772 41.86 45.04 -16.77
CA GLU A 772 40.85 45.25 -17.80
C GLU A 772 41.49 45.47 -19.17
N GLY A 773 41.07 44.67 -20.15
CA GLY A 773 41.61 44.68 -21.52
C GLY A 773 42.89 43.87 -21.72
N GLY A 774 43.51 43.33 -20.66
CA GLY A 774 44.71 42.48 -20.73
C GLY A 774 44.42 41.03 -21.13
N HIS A 775 45.43 40.34 -21.66
CA HIS A 775 45.36 38.94 -22.09
C HIS A 775 46.34 38.04 -21.33
N LYS A 776 45.96 36.81 -21.01
CA LYS A 776 46.85 35.78 -20.42
C LYS A 776 46.47 34.39 -20.93
N THR A 777 47.48 33.62 -21.32
CA THR A 777 47.36 32.21 -21.74
C THR A 777 47.56 31.26 -20.56
N ILE A 778 46.74 30.21 -20.47
CA ILE A 778 46.85 29.11 -19.49
C ILE A 778 46.70 27.74 -20.19
N SER A 779 47.30 26.69 -19.64
CA SER A 779 47.21 25.30 -20.17
C SER A 779 46.50 24.37 -19.17
N LEU A 780 45.52 23.57 -19.63
CA LEU A 780 44.78 22.60 -18.80
C LEU A 780 45.06 21.15 -19.21
N LYS A 781 45.33 20.27 -18.24
CA LYS A 781 45.59 18.83 -18.51
C LYS A 781 44.33 17.99 -18.37
N LEU A 782 43.86 17.39 -19.46
CA LEU A 782 42.66 16.55 -19.53
C LEU A 782 43.04 15.08 -19.79
N LYS A 783 42.30 14.14 -19.20
CA LYS A 783 42.50 12.69 -19.38
C LYS A 783 41.18 11.96 -19.59
N ASN A 784 41.16 11.04 -20.56
CA ASN A 784 40.07 10.08 -20.70
C ASN A 784 40.30 8.88 -19.77
N ASN A 785 39.54 8.74 -18.69
CA ASN A 785 39.69 7.61 -17.76
C ASN A 785 38.85 6.38 -18.13
N SER A 786 38.16 6.41 -19.26
CA SER A 786 37.29 5.33 -19.70
C SER A 786 37.93 4.44 -20.76
N SER A 787 37.36 3.25 -20.95
CA SER A 787 37.73 2.31 -22.01
C SER A 787 37.13 2.68 -23.38
N GLU A 788 36.27 3.70 -23.44
CA GLU A 788 35.58 4.15 -24.66
C GLU A 788 36.27 5.40 -25.25
N PRO A 789 36.40 5.50 -26.57
CA PRO A 789 36.94 6.69 -27.22
C PRO A 789 35.92 7.84 -27.16
N LEU A 790 36.42 9.05 -27.00
CA LEU A 790 35.62 10.26 -26.94
C LEU A 790 35.61 10.90 -28.34
N SER A 791 34.44 10.89 -29.00
CA SER A 791 34.28 11.21 -30.44
C SER A 791 33.43 12.46 -30.72
N TYR A 792 32.92 13.09 -29.67
CA TYR A 792 32.22 14.37 -29.71
C TYR A 792 32.73 15.24 -28.56
N ILE A 793 33.21 16.44 -28.87
CA ILE A 793 33.60 17.47 -27.91
C ILE A 793 33.00 18.80 -28.38
N LYS A 794 32.35 19.52 -27.47
CA LYS A 794 31.88 20.89 -27.69
C LYS A 794 32.20 21.75 -26.49
N PHE A 795 32.81 22.90 -26.75
CA PHE A 795 33.14 23.86 -25.71
C PHE A 795 32.04 24.93 -25.62
N SER A 796 31.59 25.22 -24.40
CA SER A 796 30.79 26.40 -24.11
C SER A 796 31.41 27.18 -22.95
N ILE A 797 31.36 28.51 -23.05
CA ILE A 797 32.07 29.41 -22.16
C ILE A 797 31.05 30.23 -21.40
N TRP A 798 31.26 30.37 -20.11
CA TRP A 798 30.49 31.27 -19.24
C TRP A 798 31.45 32.13 -18.44
N ASP A 799 31.08 33.39 -18.26
CA ASP A 799 31.75 34.33 -17.38
C ASP A 799 30.74 34.94 -16.39
N SER A 800 31.24 35.46 -15.27
CA SER A 800 30.41 36.05 -14.22
C SER A 800 29.64 37.30 -14.65
N THR A 801 30.06 37.95 -15.74
CA THR A 801 29.42 39.19 -16.22
C THR A 801 28.13 38.92 -16.98
N ILE A 802 28.01 37.75 -17.65
CA ILE A 802 26.86 37.39 -18.48
C ILE A 802 25.54 37.40 -17.70
N GLU A 803 25.49 36.92 -16.47
CA GLU A 803 24.24 36.86 -15.69
C GLU A 803 23.75 38.24 -15.26
N ALA A 804 24.65 39.10 -14.80
CA ALA A 804 24.32 40.48 -14.45
C ALA A 804 23.82 41.24 -15.69
N LEU A 805 24.51 41.10 -16.82
CA LEU A 805 24.11 41.72 -18.09
C LEU A 805 22.76 41.20 -18.60
N LYS A 806 22.49 39.90 -18.47
CA LYS A 806 21.17 39.32 -18.83
C LYS A 806 20.04 39.80 -17.93
N LYS A 807 20.30 40.10 -16.64
CA LYS A 807 19.30 40.70 -15.74
C LYS A 807 18.95 42.11 -16.19
N VAL A 808 19.94 42.93 -16.49
CA VAL A 808 19.74 44.29 -17.01
C VAL A 808 19.00 44.23 -18.35
N LEU A 809 19.35 43.31 -19.25
CA LEU A 809 18.68 43.13 -20.54
C LEU A 809 17.18 42.74 -20.43
N ASN A 810 16.72 42.21 -19.29
CA ASN A 810 15.32 41.87 -19.08
C ASN A 810 14.45 43.08 -18.67
N ASP A 811 15.07 44.22 -18.32
CA ASP A 811 14.33 45.45 -18.03
C ASP A 811 13.72 46.02 -19.32
N LYS A 812 12.40 46.21 -19.31
CA LYS A 812 11.62 46.58 -20.49
C LYS A 812 11.74 48.05 -20.90
N ASP A 813 12.38 48.88 -20.08
CA ASP A 813 12.41 50.34 -20.26
C ASP A 813 13.76 50.86 -20.80
N LEU A 814 14.68 49.97 -21.22
CA LEU A 814 15.97 50.35 -21.77
C LEU A 814 15.87 50.87 -23.23
N PRO A 815 16.62 51.92 -23.60
CA PRO A 815 16.71 52.37 -24.98
C PRO A 815 17.44 51.35 -25.87
N VAL A 816 17.13 51.35 -27.16
CA VAL A 816 17.63 50.35 -28.13
C VAL A 816 19.17 50.39 -28.26
N SER A 817 19.78 51.57 -28.09
CA SER A 817 21.23 51.75 -28.10
C SER A 817 21.92 51.05 -26.92
N GLU A 818 21.35 51.12 -25.71
CA GLU A 818 21.89 50.44 -24.53
C GLU A 818 21.70 48.93 -24.61
N VAL A 819 20.57 48.47 -25.17
CA VAL A 819 20.33 47.05 -25.46
C VAL A 819 21.44 46.49 -26.36
N TYR A 820 21.81 47.20 -27.43
CA TYR A 820 22.90 46.78 -28.32
C TYR A 820 24.24 46.65 -27.59
N GLU A 821 24.59 47.61 -26.73
CA GLU A 821 25.87 47.55 -25.98
C GLU A 821 25.89 46.36 -25.01
N ILE A 822 24.80 46.12 -24.30
CA ILE A 822 24.68 44.97 -23.39
C ILE A 822 24.81 43.66 -24.19
N GLU A 823 24.15 43.55 -25.34
CA GLU A 823 24.29 42.38 -26.23
C GLU A 823 25.71 42.21 -26.74
N TYR A 824 26.38 43.32 -27.11
CA TYR A 824 27.77 43.32 -27.56
C TYR A 824 28.72 42.78 -26.47
N PHE A 825 28.58 43.24 -25.23
CA PHE A 825 29.42 42.75 -24.11
C PHE A 825 29.16 41.28 -23.75
N ILE A 826 27.94 40.78 -23.95
CA ILE A 826 27.61 39.36 -23.81
C ILE A 826 28.26 38.52 -24.92
N LEU A 827 28.28 39.02 -26.16
CA LEU A 827 28.85 38.32 -27.32
C LEU A 827 30.38 38.41 -27.40
N LYS A 828 30.98 39.47 -26.85
CA LYS A 828 32.43 39.63 -26.74
C LYS A 828 33.00 38.44 -25.95
N LYS A 829 33.69 37.51 -26.62
CA LYS A 829 34.22 36.30 -25.97
C LYS A 829 35.30 36.68 -24.95
N SER A 830 35.14 36.24 -23.71
CA SER A 830 36.13 36.40 -22.61
C SER A 830 37.26 35.38 -22.68
N LEU A 831 37.08 34.31 -23.45
CA LEU A 831 38.02 33.21 -23.59
C LEU A 831 38.08 32.72 -25.04
N ARG A 832 39.28 32.39 -25.52
CA ARG A 832 39.54 31.74 -26.81
C ARG A 832 40.34 30.46 -26.58
N ILE A 833 39.98 29.41 -27.32
CA ILE A 833 40.69 28.12 -27.28
C ILE A 833 41.70 28.12 -28.43
N LEU A 834 42.97 27.86 -28.14
CA LEU A 834 44.05 27.90 -29.13
C LEU A 834 44.20 26.57 -29.88
N ASN A 835 43.93 25.45 -29.22
CA ASN A 835 44.06 24.10 -29.76
C ASN A 835 42.76 23.28 -29.58
N PRO A 836 41.79 23.38 -30.51
CA PRO A 836 40.56 22.59 -30.42
C PRO A 836 40.84 21.08 -30.59
N ILE A 837 40.12 20.26 -29.82
CA ILE A 837 40.27 18.80 -29.82
C ILE A 837 39.00 18.18 -30.42
N ASP A 838 39.16 17.26 -31.37
CA ASP A 838 38.04 16.57 -32.03
C ASP A 838 37.82 15.14 -31.51
N ARG A 839 38.89 14.46 -31.07
CA ARG A 839 38.85 13.08 -30.58
C ARG A 839 39.93 12.83 -29.52
N LEU A 840 39.62 11.99 -28.53
CA LEU A 840 40.55 11.54 -27.49
C LEU A 840 40.39 10.02 -27.31
N ASP A 841 41.47 9.26 -27.46
CA ASP A 841 41.42 7.80 -27.34
C ASP A 841 41.40 7.35 -25.85
N PRO A 842 41.06 6.08 -25.55
CA PRO A 842 41.02 5.58 -24.18
C PRO A 842 42.34 5.80 -23.45
N HIS A 843 42.29 6.34 -22.22
CA HIS A 843 43.46 6.53 -21.34
C HIS A 843 44.50 7.57 -21.82
N GLU A 844 44.20 8.31 -22.88
CA GLU A 844 45.07 9.38 -23.42
C GLU A 844 45.00 10.67 -22.57
N GLU A 845 46.13 11.38 -22.49
CA GLU A 845 46.31 12.66 -21.78
C GLU A 845 46.65 13.78 -22.77
N ILE A 846 46.01 14.95 -22.65
CA ILE A 846 46.20 16.09 -23.56
C ILE A 846 46.19 17.44 -22.82
N ASP A 847 46.98 18.40 -23.32
CA ASP A 847 47.07 19.76 -22.79
C ASP A 847 46.24 20.73 -23.66
N LEU A 848 45.30 21.46 -23.06
CA LEU A 848 44.40 22.43 -23.70
C LEU A 848 44.80 23.86 -23.34
N ASP A 849 45.21 24.65 -24.34
CA ASP A 849 45.66 26.03 -24.20
C ASP A 849 44.51 27.02 -24.41
N LEU A 850 44.32 27.90 -23.42
CA LEU A 850 43.25 28.89 -23.34
C LEU A 850 43.83 30.30 -23.24
N ASP A 851 43.38 31.21 -24.10
CA ASP A 851 43.67 32.65 -24.02
C ASP A 851 42.50 33.38 -23.36
N ILE A 852 42.76 34.04 -22.23
CA ILE A 852 41.76 34.71 -21.39
C ILE A 852 41.92 36.22 -21.49
N SER A 853 40.84 36.91 -21.84
CA SER A 853 40.78 38.38 -21.91
C SER A 853 40.05 38.97 -20.70
N GLY A 854 40.64 39.97 -20.05
CA GLY A 854 40.07 40.65 -18.88
C GLY A 854 38.88 41.55 -19.23
N LYS A 855 37.68 41.21 -18.70
CA LYS A 855 36.50 42.08 -18.73
C LYS A 855 36.26 42.72 -17.35
N ARG A 856 35.78 43.97 -17.31
CA ARG A 856 35.41 44.66 -16.06
C ARG A 856 34.38 43.85 -15.27
N GLY A 857 34.62 43.63 -13.98
CA GLY A 857 33.72 42.88 -13.10
C GLY A 857 33.74 41.35 -13.33
N MET A 858 34.69 40.82 -14.12
CA MET A 858 34.89 39.39 -14.25
C MET A 858 35.64 38.84 -13.03
N GLU A 859 35.02 37.90 -12.33
CA GLU A 859 35.56 37.24 -11.12
C GLU A 859 35.76 35.73 -11.34
N ARG A 860 34.95 35.12 -12.20
CA ARG A 860 34.96 33.68 -12.47
C ARG A 860 34.65 33.39 -13.93
N ILE A 861 35.40 32.46 -14.50
CA ILE A 861 35.16 31.89 -15.82
C ILE A 861 34.87 30.41 -15.63
N LYS A 862 33.90 29.87 -16.36
CA LYS A 862 33.59 28.45 -16.40
C LYS A 862 33.69 27.98 -17.84
N VAL A 863 34.49 26.95 -18.06
CA VAL A 863 34.56 26.24 -19.34
C VAL A 863 33.75 24.97 -19.18
N PHE A 864 32.69 24.84 -19.95
CA PHE A 864 31.88 23.63 -20.04
C PHE A 864 32.34 22.84 -21.27
N ILE A 865 32.80 21.62 -21.01
CA ILE A 865 33.22 20.68 -22.05
C ILE A 865 32.12 19.63 -22.14
N ASP A 866 31.31 19.71 -23.18
CA ASP A 866 30.29 18.73 -23.52
C ASP A 866 30.95 17.61 -24.33
N TYR A 867 30.95 16.39 -23.80
CA TYR A 867 31.60 15.24 -24.44
C TYR A 867 30.72 14.00 -24.50
N GLY A 868 30.95 13.16 -25.49
CA GLY A 868 30.20 11.91 -25.67
C GLY A 868 30.84 10.97 -26.68
N SER A 869 30.28 9.76 -26.77
CA SER A 869 30.60 8.80 -27.82
C SER A 869 29.45 8.66 -28.80
N LYS A 870 29.73 8.74 -30.11
CA LYS A 870 28.76 8.40 -31.15
C LYS A 870 28.63 6.88 -31.21
N ILE A 871 27.55 6.36 -30.65
CA ILE A 871 27.19 4.95 -30.80
C ILE A 871 26.65 4.74 -32.22
N VAL A 872 26.70 3.51 -32.73
CA VAL A 872 26.11 3.11 -34.02
C VAL A 872 24.58 3.29 -33.94
N GLY A 873 24.11 4.45 -34.39
CA GLY A 873 22.72 4.91 -34.28
C GLY A 873 22.71 6.42 -34.01
N ASP A 874 21.75 7.16 -34.56
CA ASP A 874 21.78 8.64 -34.62
C ASP A 874 21.60 9.36 -33.25
N GLU A 875 21.77 8.64 -32.13
CA GLU A 875 21.56 9.10 -30.76
C GLU A 875 22.91 9.37 -30.04
N ILE A 876 23.11 10.62 -29.60
CA ILE A 876 24.34 11.03 -28.87
C ILE A 876 23.97 11.28 -27.41
N PHE A 877 24.66 10.60 -26.49
CA PHE A 877 24.61 10.87 -25.07
C PHE A 877 25.80 11.76 -24.68
N ILE A 878 25.51 12.89 -24.02
CA ILE A 878 26.50 13.91 -23.68
C ILE A 878 26.62 14.04 -22.17
N ARG A 879 27.86 14.08 -21.69
CA ARG A 879 28.27 14.49 -20.35
C ARG A 879 28.89 15.87 -20.41
N THR A 880 28.83 16.62 -19.31
CA THR A 880 29.40 17.96 -19.25
C THR A 880 30.42 18.03 -18.12
N LEU A 881 31.68 18.31 -18.47
CA LEU A 881 32.72 18.64 -17.49
C LEU A 881 32.74 20.16 -17.30
N GLU A 882 32.50 20.63 -16.08
CA GLU A 882 32.65 22.02 -15.70
C GLU A 882 34.06 22.26 -15.14
N VAL A 883 34.83 23.12 -15.81
CA VAL A 883 36.14 23.57 -15.34
C VAL A 883 36.03 25.02 -14.83
N PRO A 884 36.02 25.23 -13.51
CA PRO A 884 35.93 26.57 -12.92
C PRO A 884 37.32 27.21 -12.83
N ILE A 885 37.53 28.32 -13.54
CA ILE A 885 38.75 29.13 -13.51
C ILE A 885 38.47 30.40 -12.70
N ALA A 886 39.21 30.61 -11.61
CA ALA A 886 39.13 31.84 -10.84
C ALA A 886 39.91 32.96 -11.56
N ALA A 887 39.25 34.07 -11.86
CA ALA A 887 39.83 35.18 -12.62
C ALA A 887 39.56 36.50 -11.91
N VAL A 888 40.57 37.20 -11.41
CA VAL A 888 40.40 38.52 -10.78
C VAL A 888 40.80 39.60 -11.77
N VAL A 889 39.83 40.36 -12.28
CA VAL A 889 40.08 41.49 -13.18
C VAL A 889 39.99 42.80 -12.41
N SER A 890 41.11 43.51 -12.30
CA SER A 890 41.14 44.87 -11.75
C SER A 890 40.99 45.92 -12.85
N PRO A 891 40.36 47.07 -12.58
CA PRO A 891 40.24 48.14 -13.56
C PRO A 891 41.62 48.71 -13.91
N SER A 892 41.83 49.04 -15.19
CA SER A 892 43.07 49.62 -15.70
C SER A 892 42.88 51.13 -15.94
N ILE A 893 42.21 51.48 -17.02
CA ILE A 893 41.97 52.85 -17.46
C ILE A 893 40.47 53.09 -17.56
N GLU A 894 40.02 54.19 -16.98
CA GLU A 894 38.63 54.62 -17.05
C GLU A 894 38.49 55.85 -17.94
N LEU A 895 37.53 55.82 -18.85
CA LEU A 895 37.12 56.99 -19.63
C LEU A 895 36.33 57.93 -18.71
N ALA A 896 36.95 59.01 -18.25
CA ALA A 896 36.34 59.94 -17.30
C ALA A 896 35.37 60.91 -17.98
N SER A 897 35.75 61.45 -19.15
CA SER A 897 34.90 62.35 -19.93
C SER A 897 35.38 62.41 -21.39
N CYS A 898 34.51 62.85 -22.30
CA CYS A 898 34.88 63.16 -23.68
C CYS A 898 34.16 64.44 -24.15
N ASP A 899 34.83 65.25 -24.97
CA ASP A 899 34.26 66.46 -25.56
C ASP A 899 34.75 66.68 -27.00
N ILE A 900 34.03 67.50 -27.76
CA ILE A 900 34.35 67.81 -29.16
C ILE A 900 34.30 69.31 -29.37
N ILE A 901 35.42 69.88 -29.83
CA ILE A 901 35.57 71.31 -30.05
C ILE A 901 35.82 71.56 -31.54
N PRO A 902 35.10 72.49 -32.20
CA PRO A 902 35.37 72.85 -33.59
C PRO A 902 36.71 73.60 -33.69
N LEU A 903 37.52 73.27 -34.69
CA LEU A 903 38.72 74.02 -35.02
C LEU A 903 38.36 75.14 -36.01
N THR A 904 38.33 76.39 -35.55
CA THR A 904 37.94 77.56 -36.36
C THR A 904 39.10 78.52 -36.66
N GLN A 905 40.22 78.42 -35.94
CA GLN A 905 41.38 79.29 -36.11
C GLN A 905 42.69 78.53 -35.88
N LYS A 906 43.75 78.93 -36.60
CA LYS A 906 45.13 78.55 -36.28
C LYS A 906 45.53 79.23 -34.99
N ILE A 907 45.93 78.45 -34.00
CA ILE A 907 46.58 78.99 -32.80
C ILE A 907 48.07 79.01 -33.11
N ASP A 908 48.71 80.18 -32.98
CA ASP A 908 50.16 80.37 -33.16
C ASP A 908 50.96 79.75 -31.99
N ALA A 909 50.77 78.45 -31.76
CA ALA A 909 51.54 77.66 -30.81
C ALA A 909 52.45 76.73 -31.61
N THR A 910 53.70 77.14 -31.79
CA THR A 910 54.71 76.50 -32.63
C THR A 910 55.22 75.14 -32.13
N GLU A 911 54.68 74.59 -31.03
CA GLU A 911 55.19 73.38 -30.37
C GLU A 911 54.06 72.41 -29.96
N ASN A 912 53.14 72.05 -30.88
CA ASN A 912 52.17 70.97 -30.61
C ASN A 912 52.14 69.93 -31.76
N PRO A 913 52.16 68.62 -31.45
CA PRO A 913 52.18 67.53 -32.45
C PRO A 913 50.93 67.49 -33.33
N ILE A 914 49.83 68.06 -32.85
CA ILE A 914 48.55 68.17 -33.57
C ILE A 914 48.66 69.13 -34.76
N TRP A 915 49.35 70.27 -34.60
CA TRP A 915 49.54 71.23 -35.70
C TRP A 915 50.53 70.71 -36.75
N GLU A 916 51.49 69.88 -36.34
CA GLU A 916 52.39 69.17 -37.26
C GLU A 916 51.62 68.15 -38.12
N TYR A 917 50.69 67.41 -37.52
CA TYR A 917 49.80 66.49 -38.25
C TYR A 917 48.88 67.23 -39.23
N LEU A 918 48.22 68.32 -38.77
CA LEU A 918 47.31 69.12 -39.60
C LEU A 918 48.03 69.87 -40.74
N SER A 919 49.30 70.25 -40.55
CA SER A 919 50.09 70.87 -41.63
C SER A 919 50.57 69.85 -42.67
N LYS A 920 50.82 68.61 -42.26
CA LYS A 920 51.18 67.49 -43.16
C LYS A 920 50.01 66.97 -43.99
N SER A 921 48.77 67.10 -43.52
CA SER A 921 47.58 66.61 -44.25
C SER A 921 47.14 67.50 -45.42
N GLY A 922 47.55 68.77 -45.48
CA GLY A 922 47.31 69.66 -46.63
C GLY A 922 45.85 70.13 -46.83
N VAL A 923 44.96 69.82 -45.88
CA VAL A 923 43.52 70.10 -45.92
C VAL A 923 43.17 71.36 -45.10
N SER A 924 42.05 72.01 -45.40
CA SER A 924 41.55 73.17 -44.63
C SER A 924 41.23 72.77 -43.17
N ILE A 925 41.49 73.69 -42.24
CA ILE A 925 41.35 73.42 -40.79
C ILE A 925 39.89 73.22 -40.39
N ASP A 926 38.96 73.83 -41.12
CA ASP A 926 37.53 73.77 -40.83
C ASP A 926 36.93 72.36 -41.01
N GLU A 927 37.61 71.49 -41.77
CA GLU A 927 37.24 70.07 -41.94
C GLU A 927 37.58 69.20 -40.72
N TYR A 928 38.40 69.70 -39.79
CA TYR A 928 38.81 68.98 -38.59
C TYR A 928 38.10 69.49 -37.34
N VAL A 929 37.95 68.61 -36.37
CA VAL A 929 37.49 68.89 -35.01
C VAL A 929 38.49 68.30 -34.02
N LEU A 930 38.58 68.92 -32.85
CA LEU A 930 39.43 68.40 -31.78
C LEU A 930 38.59 67.51 -30.87
N PHE A 931 38.91 66.22 -30.84
CA PHE A 931 38.31 65.24 -29.95
C PHE A 931 39.14 65.16 -28.66
N LEU A 932 38.51 65.46 -27.52
CA LEU A 932 39.14 65.47 -26.21
C LEU A 932 38.70 64.22 -25.46
N VAL A 933 39.66 63.43 -24.99
CA VAL A 933 39.41 62.20 -24.23
C VAL A 933 40.15 62.30 -22.90
N ASP A 934 39.38 62.34 -21.80
CA ASP A 934 39.94 62.32 -20.45
C ASP A 934 40.08 60.87 -19.98
N LEU A 935 41.32 60.38 -19.92
CA LEU A 935 41.63 59.04 -19.44
C LEU A 935 42.18 59.09 -18.02
N ARG A 936 41.56 58.34 -17.12
CA ARG A 936 41.98 58.21 -15.72
C ARG A 936 42.67 56.87 -15.50
N ASN A 937 43.89 56.91 -14.96
CA ASN A 937 44.55 55.70 -14.49
C ASN A 937 43.96 55.30 -13.13
N THR A 938 43.26 54.18 -13.09
CA THR A 938 42.66 53.64 -11.84
C THR A 938 43.57 52.64 -11.13
N TRP A 939 44.67 52.25 -11.79
CA TRP A 939 45.64 51.33 -11.25
C TRP A 939 46.67 52.04 -10.36
N ASN A 940 47.34 51.27 -9.50
CA ASN A 940 48.31 51.81 -8.54
C ASN A 940 49.73 51.98 -9.09
N LYS A 941 49.95 51.74 -10.40
CA LYS A 941 51.24 51.91 -11.09
C LYS A 941 51.08 52.84 -12.29
N PHE A 942 52.19 53.42 -12.74
CA PHE A 942 52.25 54.21 -13.97
C PHE A 942 51.79 53.36 -15.17
N LEU A 943 51.00 53.95 -16.06
CA LEU A 943 50.50 53.32 -17.29
C LEU A 943 50.85 54.22 -18.47
N THR A 944 51.34 53.61 -19.54
CA THR A 944 51.59 54.29 -20.81
C THR A 944 50.49 53.91 -21.79
N VAL A 945 49.74 54.91 -22.25
CA VAL A 945 48.62 54.75 -23.17
C VAL A 945 49.04 55.23 -24.55
N GLU A 946 48.84 54.37 -25.54
CA GLU A 946 49.02 54.68 -26.96
C GLU A 946 47.64 54.67 -27.60
N ILE A 947 47.23 55.82 -28.16
CA ILE A 947 45.95 55.97 -28.87
C ILE A 947 46.25 56.22 -30.34
N GLU A 948 45.63 55.43 -31.20
CA GLU A 948 45.72 55.49 -32.65
C GLU A 948 44.36 55.90 -33.21
N TYR A 949 44.34 56.95 -34.03
CA TYR A 949 43.19 57.41 -34.79
C TYR A 949 43.61 57.61 -36.25
N GLU A 950 43.15 56.72 -37.13
CA GLU A 950 43.58 56.67 -38.54
C GLU A 950 45.11 56.68 -38.71
N SER A 951 45.70 57.80 -39.15
CA SER A 951 47.16 57.99 -39.31
C SER A 951 47.83 58.77 -38.18
N TYR A 952 47.08 59.20 -37.16
CA TYR A 952 47.59 59.92 -36.00
C TYR A 952 47.74 58.96 -34.81
N ALA A 953 48.94 58.88 -34.23
CA ALA A 953 49.21 58.13 -33.01
C ALA A 953 49.82 59.03 -31.95
N ILE A 954 49.31 58.93 -30.72
CA ILE A 954 49.84 59.65 -29.56
C ILE A 954 50.11 58.69 -28.42
N LYS A 955 51.26 58.87 -27.76
CA LYS A 955 51.71 58.06 -26.65
C LYS A 955 51.91 58.94 -25.42
N GLU A 956 51.18 58.63 -24.36
CA GLU A 956 51.14 59.45 -23.13
C GLU A 956 51.23 58.58 -21.88
N SER A 957 52.03 59.01 -20.91
CA SER A 957 52.11 58.37 -19.59
C SER A 957 51.16 59.04 -18.59
N ILE A 958 50.42 58.25 -17.82
CA ILE A 958 49.44 58.69 -16.81
C ILE A 958 49.82 58.16 -15.42
N LEU A 959 49.95 59.04 -14.44
CA LEU A 959 50.27 58.66 -13.05
C LEU A 959 49.09 57.95 -12.37
N PRO A 960 49.33 57.14 -11.32
CA PRO A 960 48.26 56.51 -10.55
C PRO A 960 47.22 57.52 -10.05
N LEU A 961 45.93 57.22 -10.25
CA LEU A 961 44.77 58.05 -9.87
C LEU A 961 44.67 59.41 -10.56
N GLU A 962 45.58 59.75 -11.47
CA GLU A 962 45.54 60.97 -12.27
C GLU A 962 44.62 60.80 -13.49
N THR A 963 43.95 61.89 -13.87
CA THR A 963 43.20 62.00 -15.12
C THR A 963 43.98 62.88 -16.08
N LYS A 964 44.32 62.35 -17.25
CA LYS A 964 45.03 63.08 -18.30
C LYS A 964 44.12 63.29 -19.51
N ARG A 965 44.07 64.52 -19.98
CA ARG A 965 43.32 64.93 -21.18
C ARG A 965 44.17 64.72 -22.41
N ILE A 966 43.69 63.87 -23.32
CA ILE A 966 44.35 63.58 -24.60
C ILE A 966 43.57 64.25 -25.72
N LEU A 967 44.29 64.90 -26.63
CA LEU A 967 43.74 65.68 -27.74
C LEU A 967 43.99 64.93 -29.04
N ILE A 968 42.93 64.65 -29.80
CA ILE A 968 42.98 63.87 -31.03
C ILE A 968 42.34 64.71 -32.16
N PRO A 969 43.08 65.07 -33.22
CA PRO A 969 42.50 65.71 -34.40
C PRO A 969 41.67 64.69 -35.18
N MET A 970 40.37 64.96 -35.34
CA MET A 970 39.41 64.09 -36.01
C MET A 970 38.81 64.81 -37.21
N LYS A 971 38.65 64.12 -38.34
CA LYS A 971 37.93 64.69 -39.50
C LYS A 971 36.42 64.69 -39.24
N ARG A 972 35.70 65.74 -39.65
CA ARG A 972 34.23 65.73 -39.60
C ARG A 972 33.69 64.54 -40.40
N ILE A 973 32.65 63.91 -39.87
CA ILE A 973 32.13 62.64 -40.39
C ILE A 973 30.91 62.96 -41.26
N ASP A 974 30.98 62.56 -42.52
CA ASP A 974 29.82 62.58 -43.43
C ASP A 974 29.17 61.19 -43.46
N ILE A 975 27.86 61.14 -43.17
CA ILE A 975 27.06 59.91 -43.17
C ILE A 975 25.85 60.18 -44.08
N SER A 976 25.58 59.24 -44.98
CA SER A 976 24.44 59.34 -45.91
C SER A 976 23.10 59.34 -45.17
N GLU A 977 22.08 60.02 -45.71
CA GLU A 977 20.73 60.05 -45.13
C GLU A 977 20.12 58.63 -45.00
N GLU A 978 20.45 57.74 -45.94
CA GLU A 978 20.00 56.36 -45.95
C GLU A 978 20.59 55.54 -44.79
N GLU A 979 21.83 55.82 -44.39
CA GLU A 979 22.48 55.15 -43.26
C GLU A 979 21.97 55.67 -41.91
N LEU A 980 21.72 56.98 -41.78
CA LEU A 980 21.14 57.57 -40.57
C LEU A 980 19.71 57.08 -40.30
N LEU A 981 18.96 56.76 -41.35
CA LEU A 981 17.61 56.19 -41.26
C LEU A 981 17.59 54.68 -40.91
N ARG A 982 18.74 53.98 -40.95
CA ARG A 982 18.81 52.56 -40.57
C ARG A 982 18.60 52.43 -39.06
N GLY A 983 17.70 51.53 -38.68
CA GLY A 983 17.52 51.16 -37.27
C GLY A 983 18.77 50.49 -36.69
N ILE A 984 18.96 50.65 -35.38
CA ILE A 984 20.07 50.03 -34.65
C ILE A 984 19.98 48.50 -34.81
N PRO A 985 21.07 47.82 -35.24
CA PRO A 985 21.07 46.38 -35.46
C PRO A 985 20.80 45.62 -34.15
N LYS A 986 20.17 44.45 -34.25
CA LYS A 986 19.97 43.53 -33.10
C LYS A 986 20.94 42.37 -33.22
N LEU A 987 21.74 42.13 -32.20
CA LEU A 987 22.74 41.07 -32.21
C LEU A 987 22.13 39.71 -31.80
N THR A 988 20.93 39.70 -31.20
CA THR A 988 20.19 38.47 -30.85
C THR A 988 18.77 38.40 -31.43
N LYS A 989 18.25 37.17 -31.63
CA LYS A 989 16.94 36.87 -32.25
C LYS A 989 15.73 37.06 -31.29
N LYS A 990 15.68 38.13 -30.48
CA LYS A 990 14.56 38.41 -29.57
C LYS A 990 13.60 39.50 -30.09
N GLN A 991 12.38 39.49 -29.52
CA GLN A 991 11.19 40.25 -29.93
C GLN A 991 11.41 41.78 -30.00
N TYR A 992 10.66 42.43 -30.88
CA TYR A 992 10.67 43.88 -31.09
C TYR A 992 9.99 44.61 -29.92
N ILE A 993 10.74 45.46 -29.22
CA ILE A 993 10.22 46.37 -28.18
C ILE A 993 9.97 47.71 -28.86
N LEU A 994 8.74 48.23 -28.83
CA LEU A 994 8.46 49.61 -29.25
C LEU A 994 9.10 50.57 -28.23
N PRO A 995 9.97 51.50 -28.66
CA PRO A 995 10.48 52.53 -27.76
C PRO A 995 9.33 53.42 -27.28
N LYS A 996 9.29 53.71 -25.97
CA LYS A 996 8.34 54.67 -25.35
C LYS A 996 8.84 56.13 -25.44
N ILE A 997 9.83 56.36 -26.29
CA ILE A 997 10.60 57.61 -26.41
C ILE A 997 9.97 58.47 -27.52
N SER A 998 10.12 59.80 -27.46
CA SER A 998 9.62 60.68 -28.53
C SER A 998 10.34 60.40 -29.85
N LYS A 999 9.68 60.66 -30.99
CA LYS A 999 10.30 60.45 -32.32
C LYS A 999 11.62 61.21 -32.47
N ALA A 1000 11.68 62.46 -31.98
CA ALA A 1000 12.89 63.29 -32.04
C ALA A 1000 14.04 62.74 -31.19
N GLU A 1001 13.75 62.18 -30.02
CA GLU A 1001 14.76 61.55 -29.16
C GLU A 1001 15.23 60.20 -29.73
N ASP A 1002 14.34 59.42 -30.36
CA ASP A 1002 14.69 58.17 -31.04
C ASP A 1002 15.56 58.45 -32.29
N ASP A 1003 15.22 59.48 -33.06
CA ASP A 1003 16.03 59.95 -34.20
C ASP A 1003 17.45 60.35 -33.73
N PHE A 1004 17.55 61.17 -32.68
CA PHE A 1004 18.82 61.55 -32.09
C PHE A 1004 19.64 60.33 -31.61
N GLN A 1005 19.01 59.37 -30.91
CA GLN A 1005 19.72 58.17 -30.43
C GLN A 1005 20.26 57.31 -31.58
N ARG A 1006 19.50 57.16 -32.68
CA ARG A 1006 19.95 56.42 -33.86
C ARG A 1006 21.11 57.12 -34.56
N GLU A 1007 21.03 58.43 -34.75
CA GLU A 1007 22.14 59.16 -35.38
C GLU A 1007 23.39 59.13 -34.49
N ALA A 1008 23.25 59.41 -33.19
CA ALA A 1008 24.35 59.36 -32.22
C ALA A 1008 25.00 57.97 -32.15
N PHE A 1009 24.21 56.89 -32.31
CA PHE A 1009 24.72 55.53 -32.40
C PHE A 1009 25.65 55.34 -33.60
N TRP A 1010 25.23 55.76 -34.81
CA TRP A 1010 26.01 55.60 -36.03
C TRP A 1010 27.27 56.48 -36.05
N TYR A 1011 27.19 57.73 -35.59
CA TYR A 1011 28.37 58.59 -35.43
C TYR A 1011 29.37 57.97 -34.45
N ARG A 1012 28.90 57.39 -33.35
CA ARG A 1012 29.76 56.72 -32.37
C ARG A 1012 30.41 55.46 -32.93
N GLU A 1013 29.70 54.60 -33.67
CA GLU A 1013 30.32 53.40 -34.29
C GLU A 1013 31.41 53.80 -35.31
N LYS A 1014 31.21 54.86 -36.10
CA LYS A 1014 32.26 55.41 -37.00
C LYS A 1014 33.51 55.87 -36.25
N ILE A 1015 33.34 56.49 -35.08
CA ILE A 1015 34.47 56.87 -34.20
C ILE A 1015 35.19 55.62 -33.69
N LEU A 1016 34.44 54.61 -33.25
CA LEU A 1016 35.00 53.37 -32.70
C LEU A 1016 35.69 52.48 -33.74
N GLU A 1017 35.28 52.56 -35.02
CA GLU A 1017 35.96 51.88 -36.13
C GLU A 1017 37.39 52.39 -36.36
N SER A 1018 37.59 53.70 -36.14
CA SER A 1018 38.83 54.42 -36.44
C SER A 1018 39.71 54.67 -35.21
N LEU A 1019 39.14 54.61 -34.00
CA LEU A 1019 39.83 54.83 -32.73
C LEU A 1019 40.25 53.51 -32.06
N LYS A 1020 41.55 53.33 -31.86
CA LYS A 1020 42.14 52.21 -31.11
C LYS A 1020 43.03 52.72 -30.01
N GLY A 1021 43.15 51.95 -28.93
CA GLY A 1021 44.01 52.33 -27.82
C GLY A 1021 44.52 51.12 -27.08
N ILE A 1022 45.82 51.16 -26.77
CA ILE A 1022 46.54 50.11 -26.09
C ILE A 1022 47.25 50.75 -24.90
N TRP A 1023 47.13 50.12 -23.74
CA TRP A 1023 47.91 50.48 -22.57
C TRP A 1023 48.98 49.44 -22.32
N SER A 1024 50.12 49.89 -21.80
CA SER A 1024 51.26 49.03 -21.46
C SER A 1024 52.01 49.57 -20.24
N PHE A 1025 52.76 48.71 -19.57
CA PHE A 1025 53.73 49.14 -18.55
C PHE A 1025 55.13 49.23 -19.16
N GLU A 1026 55.89 50.26 -18.79
CA GLU A 1026 57.29 50.33 -19.16
C GLU A 1026 58.04 49.11 -18.60
N ASN A 1027 58.83 48.46 -19.46
CA ASN A 1027 59.67 47.29 -19.16
C ASN A 1027 58.92 45.98 -18.82
N THR A 1028 57.64 45.83 -19.18
CA THR A 1028 56.94 44.53 -19.11
C THR A 1028 56.26 44.17 -20.43
N SER A 1029 56.01 42.88 -20.65
CA SER A 1029 55.21 42.37 -21.77
C SER A 1029 53.70 42.44 -21.51
N ILE A 1030 53.25 43.13 -20.46
CA ILE A 1030 51.84 43.24 -20.11
C ILE A 1030 51.25 44.46 -20.83
N SER A 1031 50.36 44.19 -21.75
CA SER A 1031 49.57 45.18 -22.47
C SER A 1031 48.09 44.81 -22.45
N GLY A 1032 47.23 45.79 -22.67
CA GLY A 1032 45.81 45.55 -22.86
C GLY A 1032 45.14 46.64 -23.69
N ASN A 1033 43.91 46.37 -24.11
CA ASN A 1033 43.13 47.32 -24.90
C ASN A 1033 42.41 48.32 -23.99
N VAL A 1034 42.33 49.57 -24.43
CA VAL A 1034 41.50 50.61 -23.81
C VAL A 1034 40.07 50.48 -24.36
N GLU A 1035 39.07 50.47 -23.47
CA GLU A 1035 37.66 50.35 -23.85
C GLU A 1035 37.05 51.74 -24.10
N PHE A 1036 36.83 52.09 -25.38
CA PHE A 1036 36.24 53.39 -25.77
C PHE A 1036 34.72 53.36 -25.96
N ARG A 1037 34.05 52.19 -25.87
CA ARG A 1037 32.60 52.10 -26.10
C ARG A 1037 31.74 52.90 -25.12
N GLY A 1038 32.32 53.37 -24.01
CA GLY A 1038 31.70 54.29 -23.05
C GLY A 1038 31.49 55.74 -23.53
N ILE A 1039 31.95 56.10 -24.74
CA ILE A 1039 31.76 57.45 -25.31
C ILE A 1039 30.26 57.75 -25.49
N ARG A 1040 29.79 58.89 -24.95
CA ARG A 1040 28.41 59.38 -25.09
C ARG A 1040 28.42 60.72 -25.81
N LEU A 1041 27.81 60.78 -27.00
CA LEU A 1041 27.73 62.01 -27.79
C LEU A 1041 26.54 62.86 -27.34
N SER A 1042 26.78 64.15 -27.07
CA SER A 1042 25.71 65.13 -26.84
C SER A 1042 25.22 65.72 -28.17
N GLN A 1043 24.03 66.31 -28.18
CA GLN A 1043 23.47 67.00 -29.37
C GLN A 1043 24.40 68.10 -29.91
N ARG A 1044 25.12 68.80 -29.01
CA ARG A 1044 26.14 69.77 -29.37
C ARG A 1044 27.35 69.13 -30.06
N MET A 1045 27.85 68.00 -29.54
CA MET A 1045 28.99 67.30 -30.13
C MET A 1045 28.66 66.77 -31.52
N GLN A 1046 27.44 66.25 -31.70
CA GLN A 1046 26.98 65.74 -32.98
C GLN A 1046 26.85 66.85 -34.04
N SER A 1047 26.33 68.03 -33.68
CA SER A 1047 26.24 69.16 -34.61
C SER A 1047 27.60 69.72 -35.02
N ILE A 1048 28.63 69.54 -34.17
CA ILE A 1048 30.02 69.88 -34.49
C ILE A 1048 30.66 68.82 -35.40
N LEU A 1049 30.40 67.53 -35.16
CA LEU A 1049 30.93 66.40 -35.96
C LEU A 1049 30.35 66.32 -37.36
N ARG A 1050 29.08 66.70 -37.52
CA ARG A 1050 28.36 66.64 -38.79
C ARG A 1050 28.99 67.60 -39.80
N VAL A 1051 29.23 67.10 -41.01
CA VAL A 1051 29.58 67.94 -42.16
C VAL A 1051 28.36 68.79 -42.54
N ASP A 1052 28.55 70.11 -42.64
CA ASP A 1052 27.48 71.00 -43.07
C ASP A 1052 27.23 70.80 -44.55
N LYS A 1053 25.98 70.51 -44.91
CA LYS A 1053 25.61 70.35 -46.32
C LYS A 1053 25.48 71.69 -47.06
N VAL A 1054 25.43 72.80 -46.34
CA VAL A 1054 25.39 74.16 -46.90
C VAL A 1054 26.32 75.03 -46.06
N THR A 1055 27.33 75.65 -46.70
CA THR A 1055 28.27 76.55 -46.01
C THR A 1055 27.92 78.00 -46.34
N ILE A 1056 27.92 78.85 -45.32
CA ILE A 1056 27.64 80.28 -45.45
C ILE A 1056 28.85 81.04 -44.92
N ASP A 1057 29.61 81.63 -45.84
CA ASP A 1057 30.80 82.41 -45.53
C ASP A 1057 30.49 83.91 -45.66
N ILE A 1058 30.85 84.66 -44.62
CA ILE A 1058 30.62 86.11 -44.55
C ILE A 1058 31.99 86.80 -44.55
N SER A 1059 32.23 87.65 -45.54
CA SER A 1059 33.50 88.37 -45.71
C SER A 1059 33.27 89.84 -46.07
N LEU A 1060 34.29 90.67 -45.89
CA LEU A 1060 34.31 92.05 -46.39
C LEU A 1060 35.00 92.08 -47.76
N LYS A 1061 34.37 92.72 -48.75
CA LYS A 1061 34.91 92.80 -50.12
C LYS A 1061 36.08 93.77 -50.25
N ASP A 1062 36.16 94.76 -49.37
CA ASP A 1062 37.19 95.80 -49.41
C ASP A 1062 38.46 95.37 -48.65
N ILE A 1063 39.56 95.18 -49.38
CA ILE A 1063 40.80 94.55 -48.92
C ILE A 1063 41.67 95.49 -48.04
N GLU A 1064 41.26 96.75 -47.84
CA GLU A 1064 42.04 97.75 -47.08
C GLU A 1064 41.92 97.65 -45.55
N PHE A 1065 41.08 96.76 -45.02
CA PHE A 1065 40.84 96.63 -43.57
C PHE A 1065 41.76 95.60 -42.90
N GLN A 1066 42.64 96.06 -42.01
CA GLN A 1066 43.48 95.17 -41.19
C GLN A 1066 42.63 94.37 -40.17
N LEU A 1067 42.65 93.04 -40.32
CA LEU A 1067 42.20 92.11 -39.28
C LEU A 1067 43.22 92.15 -38.12
N ARG A 1068 42.81 92.60 -36.93
CA ARG A 1068 43.62 92.50 -35.69
C ARG A 1068 42.85 91.67 -34.66
N GLY A 1069 43.29 90.43 -34.45
CA GLY A 1069 42.58 89.48 -33.61
C GLY A 1069 41.26 89.05 -34.27
N THR A 1070 40.16 89.08 -33.53
CA THR A 1070 38.84 88.60 -33.98
C THR A 1070 37.97 89.66 -34.68
N TYR A 1071 38.40 90.93 -34.76
CA TYR A 1071 37.56 92.04 -35.27
C TYR A 1071 38.22 92.75 -36.47
N TYR A 1072 37.41 93.13 -37.45
CA TYR A 1072 37.78 94.10 -38.49
C TYR A 1072 37.64 95.52 -37.94
N LYS A 1073 38.72 96.30 -37.96
CA LYS A 1073 38.72 97.68 -37.42
C LYS A 1073 38.38 98.67 -38.52
N ILE A 1074 37.29 99.42 -38.35
CA ILE A 1074 36.71 100.28 -39.39
C ILE A 1074 36.45 101.68 -38.83
N LYS A 1075 36.57 102.73 -39.64
CA LYS A 1075 36.21 104.11 -39.24
C LYS A 1075 34.70 104.33 -39.38
N LYS A 1076 34.11 105.13 -38.48
CA LYS A 1076 32.72 105.57 -38.64
C LYS A 1076 32.48 106.28 -39.99
N ASP A 1077 31.24 106.24 -40.47
CA ASP A 1077 30.79 106.91 -41.70
C ASP A 1077 31.44 106.35 -43.01
N GLN A 1078 32.09 105.18 -42.95
CA GLN A 1078 32.68 104.52 -44.11
C GLN A 1078 31.68 103.53 -44.74
N PHE A 1079 31.56 103.55 -46.07
CA PHE A 1079 30.82 102.55 -46.84
C PHE A 1079 31.56 101.22 -46.85
N LEU A 1080 30.86 100.15 -46.51
CA LEU A 1080 31.33 98.77 -46.45
C LEU A 1080 30.48 97.91 -47.35
N THR A 1081 31.08 96.94 -48.02
CA THR A 1081 30.32 95.89 -48.72
C THR A 1081 30.54 94.56 -48.03
N ILE A 1082 29.47 94.02 -47.43
CA ILE A 1082 29.46 92.69 -46.83
C ILE A 1082 29.06 91.69 -47.91
N LYS A 1083 29.91 90.70 -48.12
CA LYS A 1083 29.70 89.61 -49.07
C LYS A 1083 29.33 88.34 -48.31
N VAL A 1084 28.15 87.82 -48.58
CA VAL A 1084 27.68 86.52 -48.08
C VAL A 1084 27.72 85.53 -49.23
N GLN A 1085 28.54 84.49 -49.11
CA GLN A 1085 28.64 83.38 -50.06
C GLN A 1085 27.94 82.16 -49.48
N ILE A 1086 26.96 81.63 -50.19
CA ILE A 1086 26.26 80.39 -49.86
C ILE A 1086 26.73 79.33 -50.85
N MET A 1087 27.41 78.29 -50.37
CA MET A 1087 27.82 77.17 -51.20
C MET A 1087 26.94 75.96 -50.92
N ASN A 1088 26.32 75.42 -51.98
CA ASN A 1088 25.46 74.26 -51.88
C ASN A 1088 26.28 72.97 -51.98
N ASN A 1089 26.55 72.30 -50.86
CA ASN A 1089 27.20 70.99 -50.84
C ASN A 1089 26.17 69.83 -50.75
N THR A 1090 24.88 70.10 -50.94
CA THR A 1090 23.83 69.07 -50.98
C THR A 1090 23.70 68.46 -52.38
N THR A 1091 23.03 67.31 -52.47
CA THR A 1091 22.66 66.67 -53.75
C THR A 1091 21.38 67.24 -54.38
N ARG A 1092 20.77 68.28 -53.78
CA ARG A 1092 19.48 68.85 -54.18
C ARG A 1092 19.63 70.34 -54.50
N ASP A 1093 18.73 70.87 -55.32
CA ASP A 1093 18.64 72.31 -55.58
C ASP A 1093 18.13 73.04 -54.33
N LEU A 1094 18.81 74.10 -53.90
CA LEU A 1094 18.37 74.93 -52.78
C LEU A 1094 17.55 76.12 -53.28
N LYS A 1095 16.44 76.41 -52.62
CA LYS A 1095 15.68 77.64 -52.83
C LYS A 1095 15.15 78.15 -51.50
N GLY A 1096 15.59 79.33 -51.10
CA GLY A 1096 15.38 79.77 -49.73
C GLY A 1096 15.39 81.28 -49.55
N VAL A 1097 15.31 81.67 -48.28
CA VAL A 1097 15.37 83.05 -47.84
C VAL A 1097 16.67 83.26 -47.07
N LEU A 1098 17.51 84.16 -47.56
CA LEU A 1098 18.70 84.63 -46.83
C LEU A 1098 18.31 85.77 -45.91
N ARG A 1099 18.56 85.61 -44.61
CA ARG A 1099 18.36 86.60 -43.56
C ARG A 1099 19.72 87.04 -43.01
N ASN A 1100 20.09 88.28 -43.26
CA ASN A 1100 21.22 88.93 -42.62
C ASN A 1100 20.80 89.43 -41.23
N ILE A 1101 21.58 89.10 -40.22
CA ILE A 1101 21.31 89.43 -38.82
C ILE A 1101 22.48 90.28 -38.29
N PRO A 1102 22.44 91.61 -38.50
CA PRO A 1102 23.33 92.52 -37.80
C PRO A 1102 22.97 92.56 -36.31
N LEU A 1103 23.96 92.44 -35.45
CA LEU A 1103 23.86 92.53 -34.01
C LEU A 1103 24.82 93.60 -33.53
N SER A 1104 24.40 94.45 -32.59
CA SER A 1104 25.28 95.34 -31.85
C SER A 1104 25.47 94.78 -30.45
N SER A 1105 26.70 94.82 -29.93
CA SER A 1105 27.03 94.31 -28.58
C SER A 1105 26.32 95.09 -27.46
N ASN A 1106 25.81 96.29 -27.76
CA ASN A 1106 24.98 97.08 -26.86
C ASN A 1106 23.50 96.83 -27.19
N TYR A 1107 22.77 96.10 -26.32
CA TYR A 1107 21.37 95.61 -26.42
C TYR A 1107 20.23 96.61 -26.79
N ASN A 1108 20.51 97.74 -27.46
CA ASN A 1108 19.52 98.72 -27.92
C ASN A 1108 19.23 98.57 -29.42
N SER A 1109 18.09 99.12 -29.88
CA SER A 1109 17.64 99.09 -31.28
C SER A 1109 18.71 99.56 -32.26
N LEU A 1110 18.81 98.86 -33.41
CA LEU A 1110 19.74 99.19 -34.51
C LEU A 1110 19.34 100.48 -35.27
N ASP A 1111 18.11 100.97 -35.04
CA ASP A 1111 17.56 102.17 -35.67
C ASP A 1111 18.45 103.40 -35.41
N GLY A 1112 18.98 103.97 -36.50
CA GLY A 1112 19.85 105.16 -36.47
C GLY A 1112 21.34 104.90 -36.26
N ARG A 1113 21.77 103.64 -36.06
CA ARG A 1113 23.20 103.28 -35.82
C ARG A 1113 23.89 102.64 -37.01
N LEU A 1114 23.12 101.89 -37.80
CA LEU A 1114 23.59 101.16 -38.96
C LEU A 1114 22.63 101.42 -40.12
N LEU A 1115 23.16 101.91 -41.23
CA LEU A 1115 22.43 102.02 -42.49
C LEU A 1115 22.86 100.87 -43.39
N PHE A 1116 21.89 100.22 -44.03
CA PHE A 1116 22.15 99.17 -45.00
C PHE A 1116 21.36 99.46 -46.29
N ASN A 1117 21.95 99.10 -47.42
CA ASN A 1117 21.40 99.35 -48.74
C ASN A 1117 20.60 98.13 -49.21
N GLY A 1118 19.29 98.12 -48.97
CA GLY A 1118 18.37 97.06 -49.41
C GLY A 1118 17.54 96.47 -48.27
N ALA A 1119 17.16 95.20 -48.39
CA ALA A 1119 16.47 94.44 -47.35
C ALA A 1119 17.43 93.43 -46.72
N LEU A 1120 17.38 93.27 -45.39
CA LEU A 1120 18.17 92.26 -44.68
C LEU A 1120 17.67 90.83 -44.96
N GLN A 1121 16.39 90.69 -45.28
CA GLN A 1121 15.76 89.44 -45.68
C GLN A 1121 15.51 89.44 -47.19
N VAL A 1122 16.16 88.53 -47.90
CA VAL A 1122 16.11 88.43 -49.37
C VAL A 1122 15.75 87.01 -49.78
N ILE A 1123 14.77 86.89 -50.68
CA ILE A 1123 14.41 85.61 -51.30
C ILE A 1123 15.40 85.35 -52.43
N VAL A 1124 16.10 84.22 -52.37
CA VAL A 1124 17.00 83.79 -53.46
C VAL A 1124 16.12 83.33 -54.63
N GLN A 1125 16.11 84.11 -55.71
CA GLN A 1125 15.20 83.90 -56.84
C GLN A 1125 15.60 82.69 -57.69
N GLU A 1126 16.90 82.51 -57.89
CA GLU A 1126 17.47 81.39 -58.64
C GLU A 1126 17.67 80.18 -57.72
N LYS A 1127 17.54 78.98 -58.29
CA LYS A 1127 17.84 77.74 -57.56
C LYS A 1127 19.35 77.56 -57.54
N ILE A 1128 19.92 77.41 -56.35
CA ILE A 1128 21.37 77.12 -56.19
C ILE A 1128 21.54 75.63 -56.45
N LYS A 1129 22.17 75.25 -57.57
CA LYS A 1129 22.42 73.85 -57.91
C LYS A 1129 23.46 73.21 -56.99
N PRO A 1130 23.57 71.87 -56.93
CA PRO A 1130 24.66 71.19 -56.27
C PRO A 1130 26.03 71.74 -56.70
N SER A 1131 26.89 72.01 -55.74
CA SER A 1131 28.23 72.61 -55.88
C SER A 1131 28.27 74.03 -56.47
N GLU A 1132 27.12 74.70 -56.61
CA GLU A 1132 27.05 76.10 -57.03
C GLU A 1132 27.19 77.04 -55.82
N VAL A 1133 27.82 78.19 -56.05
CA VAL A 1133 28.02 79.25 -55.05
C VAL A 1133 27.12 80.42 -55.41
N TYR A 1134 26.25 80.81 -54.48
CA TYR A 1134 25.45 82.01 -54.58
C TYR A 1134 26.10 83.14 -53.79
N GLU A 1135 26.27 84.30 -54.42
CA GLU A 1135 26.87 85.47 -53.78
C GLU A 1135 25.82 86.57 -53.58
N PHE A 1136 25.71 87.06 -52.35
CA PHE A 1136 24.88 88.19 -51.99
C PHE A 1136 25.74 89.31 -51.42
N GLU A 1137 25.59 90.52 -51.95
CA GLU A 1137 26.33 91.70 -51.51
C GLU A 1137 25.37 92.72 -50.93
N ILE A 1138 25.69 93.23 -49.74
CA ILE A 1138 24.93 94.31 -49.09
C ILE A 1138 25.87 95.43 -48.67
N GLY A 1139 25.54 96.65 -49.13
CA GLY A 1139 26.23 97.87 -48.72
C GLY A 1139 25.79 98.26 -47.31
N VAL A 1140 26.73 98.58 -46.44
CA VAL A 1140 26.50 98.92 -45.03
C VAL A 1140 27.34 100.14 -44.64
N VAL A 1141 26.76 101.04 -43.85
CA VAL A 1141 27.46 102.18 -43.23
C VAL A 1141 27.19 102.14 -41.73
N ILE A 1142 28.25 102.18 -40.94
CA ILE A 1142 28.16 102.23 -39.48
C ILE A 1142 28.32 103.68 -39.01
N LEU A 1143 27.29 104.22 -38.37
CA LEU A 1143 27.21 105.63 -37.93
C LEU A 1143 27.73 105.84 -36.50
N GLU A 1144 27.61 104.82 -35.64
CA GLU A 1144 28.00 104.89 -34.22
C GLU A 1144 29.18 103.96 -33.91
N LYS A 1145 30.12 104.41 -33.07
CA LYS A 1145 31.25 103.60 -32.60
C LYS A 1145 30.76 102.43 -31.75
N GLY A 1146 31.32 101.24 -31.97
CA GLY A 1146 30.88 100.04 -31.24
C GLY A 1146 31.38 98.74 -31.86
N GLU A 1147 31.03 97.63 -31.20
CA GLU A 1147 31.29 96.28 -31.67
C GLU A 1147 30.01 95.69 -32.27
N TYR A 1148 30.10 95.28 -33.53
CA TYR A 1148 29.02 94.76 -34.33
C TYR A 1148 29.37 93.34 -34.78
N GLU A 1149 28.39 92.43 -34.73
CA GLU A 1149 28.50 91.08 -35.26
C GLU A 1149 27.49 90.94 -36.40
N TRP A 1150 27.93 90.43 -37.54
CA TRP A 1150 27.06 90.18 -38.68
C TRP A 1150 26.92 88.69 -38.89
N GLY A 1151 25.75 88.16 -38.54
CA GLY A 1151 25.34 86.80 -38.84
C GLY A 1151 24.54 86.71 -40.13
N ALA A 1152 24.46 85.51 -40.69
CA ALA A 1152 23.56 85.21 -41.79
C ALA A 1152 22.90 83.85 -41.56
N VAL A 1153 21.61 83.77 -41.88
CA VAL A 1153 20.80 82.54 -41.79
C VAL A 1153 20.13 82.33 -43.13
N PHE A 1154 20.33 81.16 -43.74
CA PHE A 1154 19.64 80.74 -44.94
C PHE A 1154 18.55 79.73 -44.58
N GLU A 1155 17.29 80.09 -44.79
CA GLU A 1155 16.15 79.19 -44.57
C GLU A 1155 15.77 78.55 -45.91
N ASP A 1156 15.94 77.23 -46.03
CA ASP A 1156 15.52 76.50 -47.22
C ASP A 1156 14.00 76.28 -47.21
N LEU A 1157 13.30 76.80 -48.22
CA LEU A 1157 11.84 76.72 -48.33
C LEU A 1157 11.37 75.30 -48.67
N LEU A 1158 12.25 74.46 -49.22
CA LEU A 1158 11.90 73.09 -49.63
C LEU A 1158 12.04 72.06 -48.51
N SER A 1159 12.98 72.28 -47.57
CA SER A 1159 13.25 71.33 -46.49
C SER A 1159 12.94 71.85 -45.08
N GLU A 1160 12.46 73.10 -44.95
CA GLU A 1160 12.24 73.80 -43.68
C GLU A 1160 13.48 73.90 -42.78
N ASN A 1161 14.67 73.58 -43.31
CA ASN A 1161 15.93 73.63 -42.56
C ASN A 1161 16.50 75.05 -42.55
N GLN A 1162 16.98 75.47 -41.38
CA GLN A 1162 17.71 76.72 -41.20
C GLN A 1162 19.22 76.45 -41.15
N PHE A 1163 19.97 77.06 -42.05
CA PHE A 1163 21.44 77.02 -42.08
C PHE A 1163 21.98 78.33 -41.54
N ILE A 1164 22.82 78.27 -40.51
CA ILE A 1164 23.38 79.45 -39.84
C ILE A 1164 24.86 79.56 -40.19
N ALA A 1165 25.33 80.76 -40.51
CA ALA A 1165 26.76 81.04 -40.69
C ALA A 1165 27.52 80.76 -39.39
N LYS A 1166 28.51 79.85 -39.45
CA LYS A 1166 29.29 79.42 -38.27
C LYS A 1166 30.26 80.48 -37.75
N SER A 1167 30.77 81.32 -38.64
CA SER A 1167 31.64 82.45 -38.31
C SER A 1167 30.92 83.77 -38.61
N PRO A 1168 30.35 84.45 -37.59
CA PRO A 1168 29.83 85.79 -37.80
C PRO A 1168 30.98 86.75 -38.11
N LEU A 1169 30.75 87.68 -39.02
CA LEU A 1169 31.71 88.73 -39.32
C LEU A 1169 31.68 89.74 -38.17
N LYS A 1170 32.79 89.86 -37.43
CA LYS A 1170 32.90 90.79 -36.30
C LYS A 1170 33.59 92.08 -36.73
N ILE A 1171 32.92 93.20 -36.52
CA ILE A 1171 33.36 94.54 -36.92
C ILE A 1171 33.47 95.42 -35.68
N LYS A 1172 34.55 96.17 -35.57
CA LYS A 1172 34.76 97.19 -34.53
C LYS A 1172 34.88 98.56 -35.19
N ALA A 1173 33.83 99.37 -35.06
CA ALA A 1173 33.80 100.74 -35.55
C ALA A 1173 34.43 101.69 -34.52
N VAL A 1174 35.46 102.44 -34.92
CA VAL A 1174 36.32 103.27 -34.04
C VAL A 1174 36.26 104.75 -34.39
#